data_AF-A0A7J9PT75-F1
#
_entry.id   AF-A0A7J9PT75-F1
#
_cell.length_a   1.000
_cell.length_b   1.000
_cell.length_c   1.000
_cell.angle_alpha   90.00
_cell.angle_beta   90.00
_cell.angle_gamma   90.00
#
_symmetry.space_group_name_H-M   'P 1'
#
loop_
_entity.id
_entity.type
_entity.pdbx_description
1 polymer ?
#
loop_
_entity_poly.entity_id
_entity_poly.type
_entity_poly.pdbx_seq_one_letter_code
_entity_poly.pdbx_strand_id
1 'polypeptide(L)'
;MNFFKKVLVILLLVASISVNFSESMDDGKYIYHNFTETDAEKIGVDENTTDYEKNETIQTFSDSDNDIYVTGCFLPTKEELMSMSEQITVVEGVSESANLSNNTYLDLSKDPCFPTVGDQGKIGSCASWAIVYYANSYLQAKIHNYDLKGNDSLKCFNPMWAYNKINDGKNEGSGLIGNLNLISRLGSATYETMPPTNNYTIWGNEEAWLEAPQYRITGYEISSTNNTDVMKSWLNEGSVIIIAMHGEDIYKFDNNSILSDFDQSHNVSNHAQAVIGYDNSISEDNETGAFKVMNSWGANWSPNGDGSYYMTYKAMANLNYTTCYRITGAVYNTSDSHPELVGVLKFDSENKGTKDQNITLGIGNESNISGFVDIYEGINHDGGNGSMPDFIAIDLTDWKSEFENSLNNTGKGYYFVNFSNGTETSIISEFGIIKYSSYSDIEEINTLNSYNCNKSVVFKFYSKTAPEIVNSSLTVTDNEVVVSIHAEDVEDDLWGVKVYFDGLNEYYSLNGTNETFNGSFDKSMFSYGKHYAIFEAFDGSGNTNNSEMVAFEISAPATSSRSTASHYSSDLSDGISSGTIKRAVSNSNIIYGSDVDEGYALNLRENVQNGNNYELSKDTIIVGGPESNGFANKYDSEFEISITNDYPGENKGLIQVKNIEVRDGNIIKTYQVIYIAGSDRFGTLAALEYFKTLDELPNGPITVEWNDNGIIVV
;
A
#
# COMPACT_ATOMS: atom_id res chain seq x y z
N MET A 1 -41.82 -36.48 -1.77
CA MET A 1 -40.99 -37.70 -1.78
C MET A 1 -39.90 -37.47 -2.81
N ASN A 2 -38.75 -36.94 -2.41
CA ASN A 2 -37.60 -37.71 -1.88
C ASN A 2 -37.19 -38.78 -2.88
N PHE A 3 -35.94 -38.98 -3.26
CA PHE A 3 -34.61 -38.41 -3.01
C PHE A 3 -33.73 -39.27 -3.98
N PHE A 4 -32.53 -38.85 -4.35
CA PHE A 4 -31.57 -39.58 -5.24
C PHE A 4 -31.78 -39.51 -6.77
N LYS A 5 -30.98 -38.65 -7.41
CA LYS A 5 -29.99 -38.97 -8.47
C LYS A 5 -29.71 -37.74 -9.33
N LYS A 6 -28.75 -36.93 -8.90
CA LYS A 6 -27.96 -36.04 -9.76
C LYS A 6 -26.53 -35.99 -9.22
N VAL A 7 -25.72 -36.95 -9.66
CA VAL A 7 -24.26 -36.83 -9.68
C VAL A 7 -23.85 -37.52 -10.98
N LEU A 8 -23.61 -36.74 -12.03
CA LEU A 8 -22.71 -37.13 -13.13
C LEU A 8 -22.38 -35.90 -14.00
N VAL A 9 -21.08 -35.80 -14.29
CA VAL A 9 -20.44 -34.95 -15.31
C VAL A 9 -20.36 -33.49 -14.86
N ILE A 10 -19.19 -32.98 -14.49
CA ILE A 10 -18.13 -32.56 -15.42
C ILE A 10 -16.74 -32.94 -14.86
N LEU A 11 -16.10 -33.94 -15.47
CA LEU A 11 -14.63 -33.97 -15.60
C LEU A 11 -14.32 -33.02 -16.76
N LEU A 12 -13.94 -31.78 -16.45
CA LEU A 12 -13.21 -30.94 -17.39
C LEU A 12 -11.76 -31.10 -17.00
N LEU A 13 -10.95 -31.58 -17.96
CA LEU A 13 -9.50 -31.51 -17.90
C LEU A 13 -9.13 -30.07 -17.55
N VAL A 14 -8.74 -29.84 -16.31
CA VAL A 14 -7.80 -28.78 -15.99
C VAL A 14 -6.50 -29.28 -16.58
N ALA A 15 -6.22 -28.89 -17.83
CA ALA A 15 -4.85 -28.79 -18.27
C ALA A 15 -4.27 -27.63 -17.46
N SER A 16 -3.86 -27.92 -16.22
CA SER A 16 -2.93 -27.07 -15.50
C SER A 16 -1.73 -26.99 -16.41
N ILE A 17 -1.55 -25.83 -17.03
CA ILE A 17 -0.27 -25.46 -17.60
C ILE A 17 0.64 -25.45 -16.39
N SER A 18 1.37 -26.54 -16.22
CA SER A 18 2.53 -26.62 -15.34
C SER A 18 3.42 -25.47 -15.77
N VAL A 19 3.36 -24.37 -15.03
CA VAL A 19 4.41 -23.37 -15.05
C VAL A 19 5.66 -24.16 -14.68
N ASN A 20 6.56 -24.32 -15.65
CA ASN A 20 7.87 -24.87 -15.39
C ASN A 20 8.49 -23.97 -14.32
N PHE A 21 8.43 -24.41 -13.07
CA PHE A 21 9.33 -23.93 -12.04
C PHE A 21 10.72 -23.97 -12.64
N SER A 22 11.45 -22.86 -12.49
CA SER A 22 12.77 -22.64 -13.07
C SER A 22 13.52 -23.97 -13.10
N GLU A 23 13.87 -24.44 -14.29
CA GLU A 23 14.85 -25.51 -14.43
C GLU A 23 16.05 -25.04 -13.60
N SER A 24 16.17 -25.50 -12.35
CA SER A 24 17.47 -25.61 -11.73
C SER A 24 18.19 -26.47 -12.73
N MET A 25 19.17 -25.89 -13.42
CA MET A 25 19.96 -26.62 -14.39
C MET A 25 20.42 -27.88 -13.67
N ASP A 26 19.84 -29.03 -14.02
CA ASP A 26 20.24 -30.32 -13.48
C ASP A 26 21.63 -30.55 -14.04
N ASP A 27 22.63 -30.04 -13.31
CA ASP A 27 24.04 -30.27 -13.56
C ASP A 27 24.42 -31.72 -13.21
N GLY A 28 23.42 -32.55 -12.86
CA GLY A 28 23.56 -33.93 -12.45
C GLY A 28 24.11 -34.08 -11.06
N LYS A 29 24.14 -33.01 -10.23
CA LYS A 29 24.77 -33.03 -8.90
C LYS A 29 23.95 -33.77 -7.85
N TYR A 30 22.63 -33.64 -7.88
CA TYR A 30 21.74 -34.22 -6.86
C TYR A 30 20.95 -35.40 -7.40
N ILE A 31 20.66 -36.36 -6.52
CA ILE A 31 19.64 -37.38 -6.75
C ILE A 31 18.38 -36.87 -6.06
N TYR A 32 17.33 -36.62 -6.84
CA TYR A 32 16.10 -36.02 -6.34
C TYR A 32 14.85 -36.61 -6.98
N HIS A 33 13.71 -36.42 -6.32
CA HIS A 33 12.38 -36.71 -6.85
C HIS A 33 11.37 -35.64 -6.42
N ASN A 34 10.28 -35.52 -7.17
CA ASN A 34 9.15 -34.67 -6.81
C ASN A 34 8.47 -35.22 -5.55
N PHE A 35 8.10 -34.35 -4.62
CA PHE A 35 7.49 -34.75 -3.37
C PHE A 35 6.20 -35.59 -3.56
N THR A 36 6.06 -36.63 -2.74
CA THR A 36 4.94 -37.59 -2.85
C THR A 36 4.15 -37.71 -1.54
N GLU A 37 2.96 -38.30 -1.62
CA GLU A 37 2.18 -38.66 -0.42
C GLU A 37 2.95 -39.58 0.53
N THR A 38 3.78 -40.48 0.01
CA THR A 38 4.64 -41.34 0.83
C THR A 38 5.71 -40.54 1.58
N ASP A 39 6.19 -39.43 1.03
CA ASP A 39 7.13 -38.56 1.74
C ASP A 39 6.40 -37.77 2.82
N ALA A 40 5.20 -37.27 2.53
CA ALA A 40 4.34 -36.61 3.51
C ALA A 40 3.98 -37.52 4.69
N GLU A 41 3.75 -38.82 4.46
CA GLU A 41 3.50 -39.80 5.52
C GLU A 41 4.72 -40.11 6.39
N LYS A 42 5.93 -39.96 5.86
CA LYS A 42 7.17 -40.17 6.62
C LYS A 42 7.55 -38.95 7.47
N ILE A 43 7.25 -37.76 6.96
CA ILE A 43 7.77 -36.48 7.47
C ILE A 43 6.71 -35.71 8.26
N GLY A 44 5.45 -35.83 7.88
CA GLY A 44 4.35 -35.11 8.50
C GLY A 44 4.03 -35.66 9.89
N VAL A 45 3.84 -34.76 10.85
CA VAL A 45 3.33 -35.12 12.18
C VAL A 45 1.81 -35.30 12.16
N ASP A 46 1.30 -36.19 13.00
CA ASP A 46 -0.14 -36.39 13.18
C ASP A 46 -0.67 -35.41 14.24
N GLU A 47 -1.55 -34.50 13.83
CA GLU A 47 -2.19 -33.49 14.69
C GLU A 47 -3.09 -34.12 15.79
N ASN A 48 -3.47 -35.39 15.64
CA ASN A 48 -4.35 -36.09 16.57
C ASN A 48 -3.58 -36.94 17.60
N THR A 49 -2.26 -36.94 17.58
CA THR A 49 -1.43 -37.62 18.57
C THR A 49 -0.80 -36.62 19.56
N THR A 50 -0.30 -37.12 20.68
CA THR A 50 0.45 -36.34 21.67
C THR A 50 1.78 -35.77 21.14
N ASP A 51 2.15 -36.06 19.88
CA ASP A 51 3.38 -35.57 19.25
C ASP A 51 3.20 -34.17 18.62
N TYR A 52 1.95 -33.73 18.43
CA TYR A 52 1.60 -32.35 18.10
C TYR A 52 1.27 -31.58 19.38
N GLU A 53 2.28 -31.32 20.22
CA GLU A 53 2.09 -30.38 21.33
C GLU A 53 2.04 -28.96 20.75
N LYS A 54 0.82 -28.51 20.44
CA LYS A 54 0.46 -27.09 20.48
C LYS A 54 0.77 -26.66 21.92
N ASN A 55 2.01 -26.25 22.19
CA ASN A 55 2.41 -25.85 23.52
C ASN A 55 1.55 -24.63 23.87
N GLU A 56 0.49 -24.84 24.67
CA GLU A 56 -0.45 -23.78 25.11
C GLU A 56 0.27 -22.68 25.92
N THR A 57 1.56 -22.88 26.20
CA THR A 57 2.50 -21.92 26.75
C THR A 57 3.85 -22.05 26.05
N ILE A 58 4.39 -20.95 25.55
CA ILE A 58 5.80 -20.85 25.13
C ILE A 58 6.70 -21.44 26.21
N GLN A 59 7.61 -22.33 25.82
CA GLN A 59 8.64 -22.81 26.74
C GLN A 59 9.63 -21.67 26.98
N THR A 60 9.83 -21.36 28.26
CA THR A 60 10.75 -20.31 28.71
C THR A 60 11.93 -20.95 29.43
N PHE A 61 13.14 -20.53 29.06
CA PHE A 61 14.38 -20.99 29.69
C PHE A 61 15.13 -19.78 30.28
N SER A 62 15.80 -19.94 31.44
CA SER A 62 16.35 -18.81 32.21
C SER A 62 17.67 -19.13 32.91
N ASP A 63 18.80 -18.65 32.37
CA ASP A 63 20.13 -18.87 32.96
C ASP A 63 20.38 -18.00 34.21
N SER A 64 19.57 -16.96 34.41
CA SER A 64 19.50 -16.10 35.59
C SER A 64 18.16 -15.36 35.65
N ASP A 65 17.81 -14.69 36.76
CA ASP A 65 16.54 -13.96 36.95
C ASP A 65 16.19 -12.91 35.85
N ASN A 66 17.10 -12.61 34.90
CA ASN A 66 16.94 -11.56 33.88
C ASN A 66 16.89 -12.01 32.40
N ASP A 67 17.35 -13.21 32.04
CA ASP A 67 17.43 -13.65 30.64
C ASP A 67 16.39 -14.75 30.39
N ILE A 68 15.36 -14.46 29.58
CA ILE A 68 14.28 -15.41 29.26
C ILE A 68 14.34 -15.71 27.77
N TYR A 69 14.66 -16.97 27.43
CA TYR A 69 14.68 -17.49 26.07
C TYR A 69 13.40 -18.26 25.77
N VAL A 70 12.95 -18.21 24.51
CA VAL A 70 11.66 -18.77 24.10
C VAL A 70 11.74 -19.59 22.82
N THR A 71 10.91 -20.61 22.73
CA THR A 71 10.73 -21.46 21.53
C THR A 71 9.31 -21.31 20.97
N GLY A 72 9.03 -21.87 19.79
CA GLY A 72 7.73 -21.72 19.14
C GLY A 72 7.70 -22.23 17.69
N CYS A 73 8.34 -23.36 17.43
CA CYS A 73 8.31 -24.02 16.12
C CYS A 73 7.28 -25.15 16.14
N PHE A 74 6.38 -25.16 15.16
CA PHE A 74 5.52 -26.32 14.88
C PHE A 74 6.08 -27.13 13.70
N LEU A 75 6.09 -28.45 13.87
CA LEU A 75 6.43 -29.37 12.80
C LEU A 75 5.25 -29.49 11.84
N PRO A 76 5.51 -29.69 10.53
CA PRO A 76 4.45 -29.68 9.54
C PRO A 76 3.61 -30.95 9.58
N THR A 77 2.31 -30.79 9.37
CA THR A 77 1.37 -31.90 9.21
C THR A 77 1.47 -32.51 7.81
N LYS A 78 0.92 -33.72 7.63
CA LYS A 78 0.78 -34.34 6.29
C LYS A 78 0.01 -33.42 5.33
N GLU A 79 -1.05 -32.76 5.80
CA GLU A 79 -1.90 -31.89 4.98
C GLU A 79 -1.16 -30.65 4.48
N GLU A 80 -0.41 -29.96 5.35
CA GLU A 80 0.41 -28.81 4.98
C GLU A 80 1.53 -29.18 3.99
N LEU A 81 2.11 -30.37 4.11
CA LEU A 81 3.12 -30.83 3.16
C LEU A 81 2.49 -31.13 1.79
N MET A 82 1.31 -31.75 1.77
CA MET A 82 0.63 -32.11 0.53
C MET A 82 0.11 -30.91 -0.25
N SER A 83 -0.39 -29.88 0.45
CA SER A 83 -0.85 -28.64 -0.18
C SER A 83 0.26 -27.93 -0.97
N MET A 84 1.53 -28.21 -0.65
CA MET A 84 2.71 -27.62 -1.26
C MET A 84 3.53 -28.59 -2.10
N SER A 85 3.03 -29.81 -2.34
CA SER A 85 3.79 -30.87 -3.01
C SER A 85 4.42 -30.45 -4.34
N GLU A 86 3.80 -29.54 -5.10
CA GLU A 86 4.33 -29.00 -6.36
C GLU A 86 5.53 -28.06 -6.19
N GLN A 87 5.72 -27.48 -5.01
CA GLN A 87 6.83 -26.57 -4.68
C GLN A 87 7.94 -27.25 -3.87
N ILE A 88 7.79 -28.56 -3.57
CA ILE A 88 8.74 -29.34 -2.78
C ILE A 88 9.49 -30.32 -3.68
N THR A 89 10.82 -30.24 -3.64
CA THR A 89 11.71 -31.26 -4.20
C THR A 89 12.45 -32.00 -3.08
N VAL A 90 12.46 -33.33 -3.14
CA VAL A 90 13.18 -34.17 -2.17
C VAL A 90 14.56 -34.49 -2.72
N VAL A 91 15.61 -34.11 -1.99
CA VAL A 91 16.99 -34.43 -2.33
C VAL A 91 17.43 -35.63 -1.49
N GLU A 92 17.53 -36.79 -2.14
CA GLU A 92 17.90 -38.06 -1.50
C GLU A 92 19.41 -38.19 -1.29
N GLY A 93 20.22 -37.49 -2.09
CA GLY A 93 21.66 -37.61 -2.05
C GLY A 93 22.38 -36.77 -3.08
N VAL A 94 23.71 -36.88 -3.06
CA VAL A 94 24.59 -36.35 -4.08
C VAL A 94 24.92 -37.48 -5.08
N SER A 95 24.97 -37.18 -6.37
CA SER A 95 25.34 -38.16 -7.40
C SER A 95 26.80 -38.61 -7.28
N GLU A 96 27.10 -39.85 -7.67
CA GLU A 96 28.47 -40.37 -7.67
C GLU A 96 29.42 -39.58 -8.59
N SER A 97 28.86 -38.92 -9.62
CA SER A 97 29.59 -38.07 -10.56
C SER A 97 29.77 -36.63 -10.09
N ALA A 98 29.12 -36.22 -8.99
CA ALA A 98 29.20 -34.87 -8.48
C ALA A 98 30.62 -34.53 -8.05
N ASN A 99 31.15 -33.43 -8.56
CA ASN A 99 32.41 -32.89 -8.10
C ASN A 99 32.17 -32.04 -6.84
N LEU A 100 32.08 -32.72 -5.69
CA LEU A 100 31.88 -32.06 -4.41
C LEU A 100 33.08 -31.17 -4.03
N SER A 101 32.78 -30.07 -3.35
CA SER A 101 33.82 -29.20 -2.80
C SER A 101 34.69 -29.97 -1.80
N ASN A 102 36.01 -29.85 -1.93
CA ASN A 102 36.97 -30.38 -0.95
C ASN A 102 37.12 -29.46 0.29
N ASN A 103 36.27 -28.44 0.43
CA ASN A 103 36.27 -27.55 1.58
C ASN A 103 36.03 -28.34 2.87
N THR A 104 36.95 -28.23 3.82
CA THR A 104 36.83 -28.84 5.14
C THR A 104 36.20 -27.91 6.18
N TYR A 105 35.98 -26.65 5.81
CA TYR A 105 35.44 -25.60 6.66
C TYR A 105 34.66 -24.60 5.81
N LEU A 106 33.53 -24.11 6.33
CA LEU A 106 32.75 -23.01 5.78
C LEU A 106 32.02 -22.29 6.92
N ASP A 107 31.97 -20.96 6.86
CA ASP A 107 31.21 -20.14 7.81
C ASP A 107 30.56 -18.97 7.07
N LEU A 108 29.27 -19.11 6.75
CA LEU A 108 28.49 -18.08 6.06
C LEU A 108 28.33 -16.82 6.91
N SER A 109 28.47 -16.90 8.24
CA SER A 109 28.45 -15.70 9.10
C SER A 109 29.63 -14.77 8.86
N LYS A 110 30.59 -15.11 7.99
CA LYS A 110 31.65 -14.20 7.53
C LYS A 110 31.32 -13.50 6.21
N ASP A 111 30.34 -13.96 5.43
CA ASP A 111 29.89 -13.31 4.19
C ASP A 111 29.14 -12.00 4.52
N PRO A 112 29.49 -10.84 3.91
CA PRO A 112 28.77 -9.57 4.12
C PRO A 112 27.25 -9.65 3.84
N CYS A 113 26.82 -10.53 2.95
CA CYS A 113 25.41 -10.72 2.64
C CYS A 113 24.67 -11.48 3.75
N PHE A 114 25.37 -12.16 4.66
CA PHE A 114 24.73 -12.86 5.78
C PHE A 114 24.37 -11.88 6.90
N PRO A 115 23.12 -11.87 7.39
CA PRO A 115 22.68 -10.92 8.40
C PRO A 115 23.41 -11.12 9.73
N THR A 116 23.47 -10.06 10.55
CA THR A 116 23.97 -10.20 11.93
C THR A 116 23.06 -11.15 12.73
N VAL A 117 23.56 -11.70 13.83
CA VAL A 117 22.74 -12.52 14.74
C VAL A 117 21.48 -11.76 15.17
N GLY A 118 20.34 -12.43 15.04
CA GLY A 118 19.02 -11.96 15.43
C GLY A 118 18.66 -12.25 16.89
N ASP A 119 17.63 -11.58 17.38
CA ASP A 119 17.09 -11.75 18.73
C ASP A 119 15.57 -11.72 18.70
N GLN A 120 14.94 -12.89 18.89
CA GLN A 120 13.49 -13.05 18.94
C GLN A 120 12.87 -12.53 20.24
N GLY A 121 13.69 -12.19 21.24
CA GLY A 121 13.24 -11.73 22.54
C GLY A 121 12.31 -12.73 23.20
N LYS A 122 11.10 -12.28 23.55
CA LYS A 122 10.08 -13.09 24.26
C LYS A 122 8.96 -13.58 23.35
N ILE A 123 9.18 -13.57 22.03
CA ILE A 123 8.19 -14.02 21.04
C ILE A 123 8.58 -15.41 20.53
N GLY A 124 7.62 -16.33 20.47
CA GLY A 124 7.81 -17.70 19.99
C GLY A 124 7.99 -17.79 18.47
N SER A 125 8.86 -16.97 17.88
CA SER A 125 8.98 -16.77 16.43
C SER A 125 10.20 -17.45 15.80
N CYS A 126 10.83 -18.42 16.47
CA CYS A 126 12.08 -19.05 16.01
C CYS A 126 12.00 -19.60 14.56
N ALA A 127 10.86 -20.16 14.15
CA ALA A 127 10.64 -20.61 12.77
C ALA A 127 10.75 -19.47 11.75
N SER A 128 10.08 -18.34 12.02
CA SER A 128 10.17 -17.14 11.18
C SER A 128 11.58 -16.52 11.20
N TRP A 129 12.32 -16.59 12.31
CA TRP A 129 13.72 -16.14 12.34
C TRP A 129 14.63 -17.01 11.46
N ALA A 130 14.50 -18.34 11.54
CA ALA A 130 15.28 -19.26 10.71
C ALA A 130 14.99 -19.08 9.22
N ILE A 131 13.71 -18.95 8.86
CA ILE A 131 13.25 -18.93 7.46
C ILE A 131 13.32 -17.52 6.88
N VAL A 132 12.65 -16.54 7.48
CA VAL A 132 12.50 -15.18 6.93
C VAL A 132 13.78 -14.38 7.14
N TYR A 133 14.27 -14.31 8.37
CA TYR A 133 15.42 -13.46 8.67
C TYR A 133 16.74 -14.06 8.20
N TYR A 134 17.04 -15.33 8.49
CA TYR A 134 18.32 -15.91 8.07
C TYR A 134 18.30 -16.39 6.62
N ALA A 135 17.41 -17.31 6.25
CA ALA A 135 17.46 -17.93 4.93
C ALA A 135 17.04 -16.97 3.81
N ASN A 136 15.89 -16.30 3.91
CA ASN A 136 15.41 -15.41 2.86
C ASN A 136 16.27 -14.14 2.75
N SER A 137 16.65 -13.50 3.86
CA SER A 137 17.50 -12.28 3.77
C SER A 137 18.85 -12.61 3.14
N TYR A 138 19.46 -13.74 3.48
CA TYR A 138 20.72 -14.14 2.85
C TYR A 138 20.56 -14.39 1.36
N LEU A 139 19.53 -15.14 0.95
CA LEU A 139 19.23 -15.38 -0.47
C LEU A 139 19.08 -14.06 -1.25
N GLN A 140 18.24 -13.15 -0.76
CA GLN A 140 17.95 -11.89 -1.45
C GLN A 140 19.18 -10.95 -1.43
N ALA A 141 19.94 -10.93 -0.34
CA ALA A 141 21.20 -10.19 -0.30
C ALA A 141 22.24 -10.74 -1.27
N LYS A 142 22.29 -12.06 -1.52
CA LYS A 142 23.17 -12.63 -2.57
C LYS A 142 22.73 -12.23 -3.98
N ILE A 143 21.42 -12.20 -4.24
CA ILE A 143 20.85 -11.78 -5.54
C ILE A 143 21.15 -10.30 -5.82
N HIS A 144 20.93 -9.43 -4.84
CA HIS A 144 21.07 -7.99 -4.99
C HIS A 144 22.44 -7.44 -4.56
N ASN A 145 23.35 -8.30 -4.09
CA ASN A 145 24.67 -7.95 -3.58
C ASN A 145 24.61 -6.89 -2.45
N TYR A 146 23.73 -7.09 -1.47
CA TYR A 146 23.58 -6.22 -0.29
C TYR A 146 24.57 -6.58 0.82
N ASP A 147 25.03 -5.56 1.56
CA ASP A 147 25.85 -5.72 2.77
C ASP A 147 24.96 -5.63 4.03
N LEU A 148 24.43 -6.78 4.46
CA LEU A 148 23.53 -6.87 5.61
C LEU A 148 24.21 -6.66 6.97
N LYS A 149 25.54 -6.54 7.00
CA LYS A 149 26.31 -6.20 8.21
C LYS A 149 26.70 -4.73 8.28
N GLY A 150 26.58 -4.02 7.17
CA GLY A 150 26.97 -2.63 7.02
C GLY A 150 25.78 -1.77 6.64
N ASN A 151 25.87 -1.15 5.45
CA ASN A 151 24.97 -0.08 5.06
C ASN A 151 23.55 -0.55 4.72
N ASP A 152 23.35 -1.83 4.41
CA ASP A 152 22.06 -2.40 4.00
C ASP A 152 21.39 -3.22 5.11
N SER A 153 21.80 -3.06 6.37
CA SER A 153 21.31 -3.91 7.47
C SER A 153 19.78 -3.88 7.64
N LEU A 154 19.13 -2.78 7.27
CA LEU A 154 17.66 -2.66 7.33
C LEU A 154 16.95 -3.46 6.23
N LYS A 155 17.66 -3.92 5.20
CA LYS A 155 17.13 -4.83 4.17
C LYS A 155 17.03 -6.28 4.64
N CYS A 156 17.42 -6.60 5.88
CA CYS A 156 17.03 -7.87 6.47
C CYS A 156 15.51 -7.94 6.58
N PHE A 157 14.93 -9.11 6.29
CA PHE A 157 13.49 -9.29 6.40
C PHE A 157 13.04 -9.41 7.85
N ASN A 158 11.90 -8.82 8.15
CA ASN A 158 11.32 -8.84 9.48
C ASN A 158 10.58 -10.17 9.72
N PRO A 159 11.00 -11.03 10.67
CA PRO A 159 10.31 -12.28 11.02
C PRO A 159 8.84 -12.09 11.38
N MET A 160 8.49 -10.94 11.96
CA MET A 160 7.12 -10.62 12.35
C MET A 160 6.19 -10.48 11.13
N TRP A 161 6.73 -10.23 9.92
CA TRP A 161 5.94 -10.20 8.69
C TRP A 161 5.19 -11.52 8.49
N ALA A 162 5.90 -12.63 8.65
CA ALA A 162 5.32 -13.96 8.51
C ALA A 162 4.65 -14.43 9.78
N TYR A 163 5.37 -14.37 10.91
CA TYR A 163 4.88 -14.85 12.21
C TYR A 163 3.48 -14.33 12.54
N ASN A 164 3.28 -13.01 12.42
CA ASN A 164 2.02 -12.37 12.82
C ASN A 164 0.82 -12.74 11.94
N LYS A 165 1.05 -13.32 10.76
CA LYS A 165 0.00 -13.76 9.83
C LYS A 165 -0.41 -15.21 10.08
N ILE A 166 0.36 -16.00 10.81
CA ILE A 166 0.15 -17.46 10.96
C ILE A 166 0.35 -17.96 12.40
N ASN A 167 0.16 -17.08 13.39
CA ASN A 167 0.34 -17.38 14.81
C ASN A 167 -0.99 -17.49 15.59
N ASP A 168 -2.12 -17.59 14.89
CA ASP A 168 -3.49 -17.57 15.40
C ASP A 168 -3.80 -16.29 16.23
N GLY A 169 -3.04 -15.21 16.00
CA GLY A 169 -3.11 -13.97 16.79
C GLY A 169 -2.52 -14.07 18.20
N LYS A 170 -1.70 -15.09 18.45
CA LYS A 170 -1.15 -15.41 19.78
C LYS A 170 0.36 -15.58 19.75
N ASN A 171 0.97 -15.45 20.93
CA ASN A 171 2.37 -15.77 21.14
C ASN A 171 2.52 -17.25 21.52
N GLU A 172 2.23 -18.17 20.59
CA GLU A 172 2.26 -19.64 20.84
C GLU A 172 3.17 -20.42 19.87
N GLY A 173 3.58 -19.81 18.75
CA GLY A 173 4.48 -20.43 17.78
C GLY A 173 3.99 -20.25 16.35
N SER A 174 4.74 -20.80 15.39
CA SER A 174 4.32 -20.92 13.98
C SER A 174 4.99 -22.12 13.32
N GLY A 175 4.38 -22.67 12.27
CA GLY A 175 4.88 -23.85 11.56
C GLY A 175 6.00 -23.54 10.56
N LEU A 176 6.92 -24.49 10.36
CA LEU A 176 7.99 -24.36 9.34
C LEU A 176 7.41 -24.19 7.94
N ILE A 177 6.49 -25.08 7.54
CA ILE A 177 5.86 -25.05 6.21
C ILE A 177 4.95 -23.83 6.07
N GLY A 178 4.16 -23.48 7.09
CA GLY A 178 3.35 -22.26 7.06
C GLY A 178 4.17 -21.00 6.77
N ASN A 179 5.36 -20.86 7.38
CA ASN A 179 6.24 -19.73 7.09
C ASN A 179 6.76 -19.74 5.65
N LEU A 180 7.22 -20.90 5.14
CA LEU A 180 7.71 -21.05 3.76
C LEU A 180 6.61 -20.75 2.73
N ASN A 181 5.39 -21.27 2.97
CA ASN A 181 4.24 -21.06 2.11
C ASN A 181 3.85 -19.59 2.05
N LEU A 182 3.80 -18.93 3.20
CA LEU A 182 3.43 -17.54 3.26
C LEU A 182 4.39 -16.66 2.46
N ILE A 183 5.72 -16.89 2.59
CA ILE A 183 6.70 -16.09 1.86
C ILE A 183 6.85 -16.49 0.38
N SER A 184 6.46 -17.70 -0.03
CA SER A 184 6.39 -18.03 -1.46
C SER A 184 5.25 -17.30 -2.16
N ARG A 185 4.18 -16.99 -1.41
CA ARG A 185 2.96 -16.35 -1.92
C ARG A 185 2.96 -14.84 -1.82
N LEU A 186 3.39 -14.32 -0.66
CA LEU A 186 3.35 -12.89 -0.34
C LEU A 186 4.73 -12.22 -0.37
N GLY A 187 5.80 -13.02 -0.39
CA GLY A 187 7.16 -12.52 -0.19
C GLY A 187 7.40 -12.04 1.24
N SER A 188 8.28 -11.06 1.42
CA SER A 188 8.73 -10.63 2.77
C SER A 188 9.00 -9.15 2.82
N ALA A 189 8.54 -8.49 3.89
CA ALA A 189 8.85 -7.09 4.17
C ALA A 189 10.18 -6.93 4.91
N THR A 190 10.97 -5.93 4.53
CA THR A 190 12.24 -5.59 5.17
C THR A 190 12.02 -4.82 6.49
N TYR A 191 13.07 -4.63 7.29
CA TYR A 191 13.00 -3.70 8.41
C TYR A 191 12.91 -2.22 7.99
N GLU A 192 13.18 -1.89 6.72
CA GLU A 192 12.98 -0.53 6.19
C GLU A 192 11.49 -0.17 6.16
N THR A 193 10.66 -1.05 5.60
CA THR A 193 9.21 -0.83 5.44
C THR A 193 8.39 -1.34 6.62
N MET A 194 8.88 -2.37 7.33
CA MET A 194 8.27 -2.90 8.54
C MET A 194 9.28 -2.87 9.70
N PRO A 195 9.36 -1.75 10.45
CA PRO A 195 10.31 -1.62 11.55
C PRO A 195 10.20 -2.71 12.63
N PRO A 196 11.30 -3.01 13.35
CA PRO A 196 11.29 -3.99 14.44
C PRO A 196 10.19 -3.72 15.46
N THR A 197 9.47 -4.77 15.86
CA THR A 197 8.37 -4.67 16.82
C THR A 197 8.29 -5.92 17.69
N ASN A 198 7.94 -5.72 18.97
CA ASN A 198 7.61 -6.82 19.88
C ASN A 198 6.10 -7.14 19.87
N ASN A 199 5.33 -6.50 18.98
CA ASN A 199 3.90 -6.76 18.83
C ASN A 199 3.69 -7.87 17.78
N TYR A 200 3.26 -9.03 18.26
CA TYR A 200 3.01 -10.23 17.45
C TYR A 200 1.68 -10.21 16.66
N THR A 201 1.04 -9.05 16.52
CA THR A 201 -0.25 -8.91 15.81
C THR A 201 -0.23 -7.85 14.69
N ILE A 202 0.93 -7.22 14.41
CA ILE A 202 1.06 -6.18 13.37
C ILE A 202 1.34 -6.82 12.01
N TRP A 203 0.54 -6.50 10.99
CA TRP A 203 0.67 -7.08 9.64
C TRP A 203 1.48 -6.26 8.64
N GLY A 204 2.00 -5.10 9.05
CA GLY A 204 2.68 -4.13 8.17
C GLY A 204 1.73 -3.02 7.68
N ASN A 205 2.30 -1.91 7.21
CA ASN A 205 1.59 -0.81 6.56
C ASN A 205 1.58 -1.01 5.03
N GLU A 206 1.05 -0.04 4.29
CA GLU A 206 1.00 -0.06 2.83
C GLU A 206 2.38 -0.24 2.17
N GLU A 207 3.42 0.44 2.65
CA GLU A 207 4.79 0.30 2.13
C GLU A 207 5.30 -1.15 2.23
N ALA A 208 5.08 -1.80 3.38
CA ALA A 208 5.47 -3.19 3.58
C ALA A 208 4.72 -4.16 2.66
N TRP A 209 3.42 -3.92 2.45
CA TRP A 209 2.60 -4.72 1.54
C TRP A 209 2.95 -4.53 0.07
N LEU A 210 3.34 -3.33 -0.34
CA LEU A 210 3.80 -3.07 -1.71
C LEU A 210 5.22 -3.60 -1.97
N GLU A 211 6.09 -3.61 -0.96
CA GLU A 211 7.45 -4.13 -1.06
C GLU A 211 7.49 -5.67 -1.10
N ALA A 212 6.76 -6.32 -0.19
CA ALA A 212 6.87 -7.76 0.03
C ALA A 212 6.78 -8.63 -1.25
N PRO A 213 5.86 -8.37 -2.21
CA PRO A 213 5.80 -9.05 -3.50
C PRO A 213 7.14 -9.24 -4.24
N GLN A 214 8.05 -8.27 -4.14
CA GLN A 214 9.37 -8.31 -4.78
C GLN A 214 10.23 -9.50 -4.30
N TYR A 215 9.98 -10.00 -3.09
CA TYR A 215 10.84 -10.96 -2.40
C TYR A 215 10.19 -12.34 -2.22
N ARG A 216 9.26 -12.69 -3.11
CA ARG A 216 8.69 -14.04 -3.21
C ARG A 216 9.77 -15.08 -3.51
N ILE A 217 9.70 -16.20 -2.82
CA ILE A 217 10.56 -17.37 -3.10
C ILE A 217 9.88 -18.29 -4.12
N THR A 218 10.66 -19.05 -4.89
CA THR A 218 10.11 -20.02 -5.85
C THR A 218 9.65 -21.30 -5.17
N GLY A 219 10.38 -21.77 -4.17
CA GLY A 219 10.04 -23.00 -3.47
C GLY A 219 11.16 -23.42 -2.54
N TYR A 220 11.14 -24.69 -2.15
CA TYR A 220 12.12 -25.23 -1.22
C TYR A 220 12.41 -26.70 -1.48
N GLU A 221 13.64 -27.07 -1.16
CA GLU A 221 14.09 -28.46 -1.18
C GLU A 221 14.14 -28.99 0.24
N ILE A 222 13.89 -30.28 0.37
CA ILE A 222 14.01 -31.01 1.63
C ILE A 222 15.01 -32.15 1.51
N SER A 223 15.73 -32.42 2.59
CA SER A 223 16.59 -33.60 2.71
C SER A 223 16.57 -34.12 4.14
N SER A 224 17.25 -35.25 4.36
CA SER A 224 17.48 -35.75 5.70
C SER A 224 18.67 -35.04 6.35
N THR A 225 18.59 -34.73 7.64
CA THR A 225 19.72 -34.22 8.45
C THR A 225 20.86 -35.23 8.56
N ASN A 226 20.61 -36.51 8.26
CA ASN A 226 21.63 -37.56 8.12
C ASN A 226 22.45 -37.40 6.83
N ASN A 227 21.97 -36.63 5.86
CA ASN A 227 22.64 -36.43 4.58
C ASN A 227 23.70 -35.32 4.64
N THR A 228 24.78 -35.59 5.37
CA THR A 228 25.85 -34.62 5.62
C THR A 228 26.43 -34.05 4.32
N ASP A 229 26.55 -34.86 3.26
CA ASP A 229 27.09 -34.42 1.98
C ASP A 229 26.16 -33.46 1.25
N VAL A 230 24.84 -33.71 1.27
CA VAL A 230 23.83 -32.78 0.74
C VAL A 230 23.85 -31.47 1.50
N MET A 231 23.84 -31.51 2.84
CA MET A 231 23.88 -30.29 3.66
C MET A 231 25.15 -29.46 3.40
N LYS A 232 26.33 -30.09 3.34
CA LYS A 232 27.57 -29.40 2.99
C LYS A 232 27.51 -28.82 1.57
N SER A 233 26.91 -29.55 0.65
CA SER A 233 26.76 -29.10 -0.74
C SER A 233 25.88 -27.86 -0.84
N TRP A 234 24.72 -27.85 -0.17
CA TRP A 234 23.83 -26.70 -0.07
C TRP A 234 24.51 -25.47 0.55
N LEU A 235 25.26 -25.66 1.64
CA LEU A 235 26.01 -24.57 2.27
C LEU A 235 27.08 -23.98 1.32
N ASN A 236 27.81 -24.84 0.58
CA ASN A 236 28.81 -24.39 -0.40
C ASN A 236 28.18 -23.66 -1.60
N GLU A 237 26.90 -23.90 -1.90
CA GLU A 237 26.11 -23.14 -2.89
C GLU A 237 25.60 -21.80 -2.34
N GLY A 238 25.84 -21.51 -1.07
CA GLY A 238 25.36 -20.29 -0.42
C GLY A 238 23.88 -20.39 0.02
N SER A 239 23.40 -21.58 0.36
CA SER A 239 22.08 -21.74 1.00
C SER A 239 22.21 -21.85 2.51
N VAL A 240 21.35 -21.16 3.25
CA VAL A 240 21.12 -21.43 4.68
C VAL A 240 20.18 -22.62 4.80
N ILE A 241 20.48 -23.54 5.72
CA ILE A 241 19.64 -24.73 5.95
C ILE A 241 18.82 -24.53 7.22
N ILE A 242 17.52 -24.75 7.13
CA ILE A 242 16.61 -24.71 8.27
C ILE A 242 16.48 -26.10 8.88
N ILE A 243 16.61 -26.18 10.20
CA ILE A 243 16.38 -27.40 10.99
C ILE A 243 15.42 -27.12 12.14
N ALA A 244 14.81 -28.17 12.67
CA ALA A 244 14.10 -28.15 13.94
C ALA A 244 14.74 -29.11 14.94
N MET A 245 14.80 -28.71 16.20
CA MET A 245 15.30 -29.54 17.29
C MET A 245 14.59 -29.24 18.61
N HIS A 246 14.90 -30.01 19.65
CA HIS A 246 14.41 -29.74 21.00
C HIS A 246 15.23 -28.61 21.63
N GLY A 247 14.60 -27.46 21.90
CA GLY A 247 15.31 -26.25 22.35
C GLY A 247 16.02 -26.38 23.69
N GLU A 248 15.58 -27.26 24.59
CA GLU A 248 16.23 -27.46 25.90
C GLU A 248 17.62 -28.10 25.76
N ASP A 249 17.89 -28.85 24.69
CA ASP A 249 19.18 -29.52 24.49
C ASP A 249 20.34 -28.52 24.34
N ILE A 250 20.07 -27.33 23.80
CA ILE A 250 21.06 -26.26 23.61
C ILE A 250 21.01 -25.20 24.72
N TYR A 251 20.14 -25.40 25.70
CA TYR A 251 20.02 -24.48 26.83
C TYR A 251 21.12 -24.73 27.88
N LYS A 252 21.60 -25.96 28.03
CA LYS A 252 22.64 -26.34 29.01
C LYS A 252 23.93 -26.79 28.32
N PHE A 253 24.47 -25.98 27.40
CA PHE A 253 25.79 -26.30 26.84
C PHE A 253 26.80 -26.51 27.97
N ASP A 254 27.62 -27.55 27.82
CA ASP A 254 28.86 -27.60 28.56
C ASP A 254 29.84 -26.53 28.01
N ASN A 255 31.00 -26.38 28.65
CA ASN A 255 31.92 -25.27 28.40
C ASN A 255 32.46 -25.17 26.95
N ASN A 256 32.18 -26.13 26.05
CA ASN A 256 32.81 -26.21 24.74
C ASN A 256 31.95 -25.65 23.60
N SER A 257 30.68 -25.25 23.82
CA SER A 257 29.75 -24.79 22.77
C SER A 257 29.56 -25.79 21.61
N ILE A 258 29.79 -27.07 21.87
CA ILE A 258 29.61 -28.16 20.92
C ILE A 258 28.52 -29.07 21.48
N LEU A 259 27.47 -29.29 20.70
CA LEU A 259 26.43 -30.27 20.99
C LEU A 259 26.79 -31.59 20.29
N SER A 260 27.10 -32.61 21.07
CA SER A 260 27.27 -33.97 20.57
C SER A 260 25.95 -34.75 20.65
N ASP A 261 25.91 -35.95 20.07
CA ASP A 261 24.75 -36.85 20.19
C ASP A 261 24.51 -37.28 21.64
N PHE A 262 25.56 -37.28 22.47
CA PHE A 262 25.46 -37.64 23.88
C PHE A 262 24.65 -36.60 24.69
N ASP A 263 24.65 -35.34 24.25
CA ASP A 263 23.97 -34.24 24.93
C ASP A 263 22.47 -34.17 24.61
N GLN A 264 21.99 -34.86 23.56
CA GLN A 264 20.61 -34.75 23.12
C GLN A 264 19.63 -35.55 23.98
N SER A 265 18.48 -34.95 24.26
CA SER A 265 17.35 -35.67 24.86
C SER A 265 16.58 -36.51 23.85
N HIS A 266 16.69 -36.18 22.56
CA HIS A 266 15.87 -36.71 21.46
C HIS A 266 14.34 -36.53 21.67
N ASN A 267 13.97 -35.54 22.48
CA ASN A 267 12.58 -35.13 22.67
C ASN A 267 12.01 -34.47 21.40
N VAL A 268 10.68 -34.27 21.40
CA VAL A 268 9.97 -33.62 20.29
C VAL A 268 10.56 -32.22 20.03
N SER A 269 10.76 -31.92 18.76
CA SER A 269 11.34 -30.66 18.32
C SER A 269 10.35 -29.51 18.48
N ASN A 270 10.81 -28.39 19.02
CA ASN A 270 10.00 -27.20 19.27
C ASN A 270 10.73 -25.88 18.99
N HIS A 271 11.98 -25.95 18.51
CA HIS A 271 12.81 -24.80 18.21
C HIS A 271 13.40 -24.93 16.80
N ALA A 272 13.38 -23.84 16.03
CA ALA A 272 13.91 -23.80 14.67
C ALA A 272 15.15 -22.89 14.59
N GLN A 273 16.14 -23.33 13.82
CA GLN A 273 17.46 -22.67 13.74
C GLN A 273 18.05 -22.75 12.34
N ALA A 274 19.09 -21.95 12.11
CA ALA A 274 19.78 -21.85 10.83
C ALA A 274 21.15 -22.53 10.89
N VAL A 275 21.38 -23.56 10.08
CA VAL A 275 22.72 -24.09 9.84
C VAL A 275 23.40 -23.21 8.79
N ILE A 276 24.58 -22.70 9.13
CA ILE A 276 25.26 -21.63 8.40
C ILE A 276 26.72 -21.97 8.05
N GLY A 277 27.13 -23.21 8.26
CA GLY A 277 28.50 -23.61 8.03
C GLY A 277 28.82 -24.98 8.59
N TYR A 278 30.08 -25.37 8.47
CA TYR A 278 30.59 -26.62 9.00
C TYR A 278 32.10 -26.54 9.21
N ASP A 279 32.61 -27.41 10.09
CA ASP A 279 34.03 -27.60 10.34
C ASP A 279 34.30 -29.09 10.56
N ASN A 280 35.04 -29.72 9.65
CA ASN A 280 35.40 -31.15 9.73
C ASN A 280 36.41 -31.46 10.84
N SER A 281 37.07 -30.46 11.42
CA SER A 281 38.13 -30.64 12.42
C SER A 281 37.63 -30.69 13.86
N ILE A 282 36.40 -30.22 14.11
CA ILE A 282 35.78 -30.25 15.44
C ILE A 282 35.56 -31.70 15.87
N SER A 283 35.89 -32.01 17.12
CA SER A 283 35.65 -33.33 17.70
C SER A 283 35.27 -33.20 19.17
N GLU A 284 34.19 -33.86 19.54
CA GLU A 284 33.63 -33.94 20.90
C GLU A 284 33.02 -35.35 21.04
N ASP A 285 33.13 -35.97 22.22
CA ASP A 285 32.54 -37.29 22.52
C ASP A 285 32.80 -38.44 21.50
N ASN A 286 33.99 -38.44 20.87
CA ASN A 286 34.37 -39.38 19.79
C ASN A 286 33.61 -39.20 18.47
N GLU A 287 32.98 -38.05 18.28
CA GLU A 287 32.34 -37.62 17.05
C GLU A 287 33.28 -36.66 16.34
N THR A 288 33.30 -36.69 15.00
CA THR A 288 34.23 -35.86 14.20
C THR A 288 33.47 -35.11 13.13
N GLY A 289 33.76 -33.82 13.07
CA GLY A 289 33.11 -32.84 12.24
C GLY A 289 31.80 -32.34 12.84
N ALA A 290 31.53 -31.06 12.64
CA ALA A 290 30.33 -30.40 13.16
C ALA A 290 29.80 -29.36 12.18
N PHE A 291 28.48 -29.17 12.19
CA PHE A 291 27.81 -28.04 11.58
C PHE A 291 27.85 -26.84 12.51
N LYS A 292 28.01 -25.63 11.97
CA LYS A 292 27.83 -24.37 12.70
C LYS A 292 26.36 -23.97 12.61
N VAL A 293 25.72 -23.77 13.76
CA VAL A 293 24.29 -23.45 13.86
C VAL A 293 24.12 -22.10 14.53
N MET A 294 23.40 -21.20 13.86
CA MET A 294 23.05 -19.87 14.32
C MET A 294 21.68 -19.91 14.99
N ASN A 295 21.63 -19.40 16.23
CA ASN A 295 20.39 -19.26 16.99
C ASN A 295 19.76 -17.87 16.79
N SER A 296 18.60 -17.62 17.41
CA SER A 296 17.89 -16.32 17.36
C SER A 296 17.66 -15.73 18.76
N TRP A 297 18.60 -15.93 19.68
CA TRP A 297 18.55 -15.44 21.07
C TRP A 297 19.61 -14.35 21.36
N GLY A 298 20.07 -13.67 20.31
CA GLY A 298 21.08 -12.62 20.41
C GLY A 298 22.52 -13.12 20.53
N ALA A 299 23.48 -12.22 20.30
CA ALA A 299 24.91 -12.55 20.26
C ALA A 299 25.45 -13.10 21.58
N ASN A 300 24.95 -12.57 22.70
CA ASN A 300 25.47 -12.84 24.03
C ASN A 300 24.97 -14.15 24.63
N TRP A 301 24.00 -14.82 24.00
CA TRP A 301 23.50 -16.10 24.48
C TRP A 301 24.56 -17.21 24.35
N SER A 302 25.28 -17.28 23.22
CA SER A 302 26.24 -18.36 23.03
C SER A 302 27.56 -18.09 23.78
N PRO A 303 28.27 -19.13 24.25
CA PRO A 303 29.55 -18.93 24.92
C PRO A 303 30.63 -18.34 23.99
N ASN A 304 30.46 -18.46 22.68
CA ASN A 304 31.31 -17.85 21.66
C ASN A 304 31.06 -16.34 21.45
N GLY A 305 29.96 -15.80 22.00
CA GLY A 305 29.60 -14.38 21.86
C GLY A 305 29.18 -13.97 20.45
N ASP A 306 28.82 -14.93 19.58
CA ASP A 306 28.37 -14.70 18.21
C ASP A 306 26.96 -15.27 17.93
N GLY A 307 26.26 -15.73 18.97
CA GLY A 307 24.93 -16.34 18.86
C GLY A 307 24.88 -17.72 18.22
N SER A 308 26.04 -18.31 17.95
CA SER A 308 26.15 -19.63 17.31
C SER A 308 26.84 -20.66 18.21
N TYR A 309 26.61 -21.93 17.88
CA TYR A 309 27.25 -23.10 18.47
C TYR A 309 27.58 -24.10 17.37
N TYR A 310 28.28 -25.17 17.73
CA TYR A 310 28.55 -26.27 16.83
C TYR A 310 27.72 -27.50 17.22
N MET A 311 27.22 -28.24 16.25
CA MET A 311 26.53 -29.51 16.45
C MET A 311 27.25 -30.57 15.63
N THR A 312 27.69 -31.66 16.25
CA THR A 312 28.44 -32.71 15.53
C THR A 312 27.59 -33.30 14.39
N TYR A 313 28.24 -33.85 13.36
CA TYR A 313 27.49 -34.49 12.25
C TYR A 313 26.61 -35.64 12.73
N LYS A 314 27.05 -36.37 13.76
CA LYS A 314 26.28 -37.47 14.36
C LYS A 314 25.08 -36.96 15.15
N ALA A 315 25.25 -35.91 15.95
CA ALA A 315 24.15 -35.22 16.62
C ALA A 315 23.10 -34.72 15.62
N MET A 316 23.53 -34.07 14.53
CA MET A 316 22.63 -33.59 13.47
C MET A 316 21.85 -34.73 12.81
N ALA A 317 22.51 -35.85 12.53
CA ALA A 317 21.89 -37.03 11.91
C ALA A 317 20.85 -37.72 12.80
N ASN A 318 20.93 -37.53 14.11
CA ASN A 318 20.11 -38.19 15.13
C ASN A 318 19.06 -37.27 15.79
N LEU A 319 18.83 -36.08 15.23
CA LEU A 319 17.72 -35.22 15.66
C LEU A 319 16.39 -35.97 15.64
N ASN A 320 15.50 -35.67 16.58
CA ASN A 320 14.15 -36.27 16.61
C ASN A 320 13.39 -35.98 15.30
N TYR A 321 13.46 -34.75 14.81
CA TYR A 321 12.97 -34.36 13.50
C TYR A 321 14.14 -34.33 12.50
N THR A 322 14.20 -35.33 11.62
CA THR A 322 15.34 -35.53 10.72
C THR A 322 15.20 -34.85 9.37
N THR A 323 14.22 -33.96 9.17
CA THR A 323 14.03 -33.23 7.92
C THR A 323 14.64 -31.83 8.02
N CYS A 324 15.44 -31.46 7.02
CA CYS A 324 15.99 -30.12 6.87
C CYS A 324 15.56 -29.50 5.53
N TYR A 325 15.55 -28.17 5.47
CA TYR A 325 15.01 -27.40 4.36
C TYR A 325 16.03 -26.41 3.83
N ARG A 326 16.00 -26.12 2.53
CA ARG A 326 16.59 -24.90 1.97
C ARG A 326 15.63 -24.23 1.01
N ILE A 327 15.67 -22.90 0.94
CA ILE A 327 14.98 -22.13 -0.11
C ILE A 327 15.77 -22.29 -1.41
N THR A 328 15.08 -22.58 -2.53
CA THR A 328 15.73 -22.87 -3.82
C THR A 328 16.04 -21.62 -4.63
N GLY A 329 15.25 -20.56 -4.49
CA GLY A 329 15.44 -19.32 -5.23
C GLY A 329 14.36 -18.28 -4.97
N ALA A 330 14.47 -17.16 -5.69
CA ALA A 330 13.50 -16.08 -5.70
C ALA A 330 12.78 -16.03 -7.05
N VAL A 331 11.50 -15.66 -7.05
CA VAL A 331 10.73 -15.43 -8.29
C VAL A 331 11.41 -14.34 -9.11
N TYR A 332 11.82 -13.27 -8.44
CA TYR A 332 12.56 -12.15 -8.99
C TYR A 332 14.04 -12.28 -8.61
N ASN A 333 14.81 -12.97 -9.43
CA ASN A 333 16.20 -13.35 -9.13
C ASN A 333 17.27 -12.51 -9.84
N THR A 334 16.89 -11.41 -10.48
CA THR A 334 17.82 -10.40 -11.00
C THR A 334 17.47 -9.02 -10.45
N SER A 335 18.42 -8.08 -10.50
CA SER A 335 18.19 -6.71 -10.04
C SER A 335 17.07 -5.98 -10.79
N ASP A 336 16.78 -6.40 -12.02
CA ASP A 336 15.83 -5.74 -12.92
C ASP A 336 14.48 -6.46 -12.95
N SER A 337 14.39 -7.68 -12.39
CA SER A 337 13.14 -8.43 -12.30
C SER A 337 12.30 -7.92 -11.14
N HIS A 338 11.02 -7.65 -11.38
CA HIS A 338 10.07 -7.16 -10.37
C HIS A 338 8.63 -7.58 -10.71
N PRO A 339 7.70 -7.55 -9.74
CA PRO A 339 6.28 -7.71 -10.00
C PRO A 339 5.78 -6.71 -11.05
N GLU A 340 4.95 -7.17 -11.97
CA GLU A 340 4.39 -6.34 -13.05
C GLU A 340 2.88 -6.17 -12.95
N LEU A 341 2.20 -7.07 -12.23
CA LEU A 341 0.76 -7.02 -11.99
C LEU A 341 0.48 -7.34 -10.51
N VAL A 342 0.02 -6.35 -9.75
CA VAL A 342 -0.22 -6.48 -8.30
C VAL A 342 -1.68 -6.20 -8.01
N GLY A 343 -2.39 -7.14 -7.41
CA GLY A 343 -3.73 -6.94 -6.88
C GLY A 343 -3.68 -6.18 -5.55
N VAL A 344 -4.51 -5.16 -5.38
CA VAL A 344 -4.52 -4.30 -4.19
C VAL A 344 -5.90 -4.18 -3.57
N LEU A 345 -5.93 -4.10 -2.25
CA LEU A 345 -7.12 -4.01 -1.44
C LEU A 345 -6.90 -3.00 -0.32
N LYS A 346 -7.84 -2.06 -0.15
CA LYS A 346 -7.88 -1.13 0.97
C LYS A 346 -9.19 -1.30 1.72
N PHE A 347 -9.06 -1.40 3.04
CA PHE A 347 -10.20 -1.50 3.93
C PHE A 347 -10.64 -0.11 4.39
N ASP A 348 -11.95 0.04 4.58
CA ASP A 348 -12.51 1.21 5.25
C ASP A 348 -11.94 1.31 6.68
N SER A 349 -11.42 2.48 7.05
CA SER A 349 -10.67 2.65 8.30
C SER A 349 -11.50 2.37 9.56
N GLU A 350 -12.82 2.55 9.49
CA GLU A 350 -13.74 2.38 10.62
C GLU A 350 -14.40 0.99 10.65
N ASN A 351 -14.34 0.23 9.55
CA ASN A 351 -15.08 -1.02 9.39
C ASN A 351 -14.17 -2.17 8.91
N LYS A 352 -13.08 -2.40 9.63
CA LYS A 352 -12.12 -3.49 9.36
C LYS A 352 -12.55 -4.75 10.11
N GLY A 353 -12.69 -5.86 9.39
CA GLY A 353 -12.94 -7.17 9.99
C GLY A 353 -11.68 -7.74 10.64
N THR A 354 -11.66 -9.06 10.81
CA THR A 354 -10.62 -9.75 11.60
C THR A 354 -9.64 -10.54 10.75
N LYS A 355 -8.40 -10.73 11.24
CA LYS A 355 -7.27 -11.38 10.54
C LYS A 355 -7.41 -12.89 10.33
N ASP A 356 -8.39 -13.53 10.96
CA ASP A 356 -8.86 -14.90 10.68
C ASP A 356 -9.71 -14.98 9.39
N GLN A 357 -10.02 -13.83 8.77
CA GLN A 357 -10.61 -13.77 7.44
C GLN A 357 -9.55 -14.14 6.39
N ASN A 358 -9.88 -15.16 5.60
CA ASN A 358 -9.10 -15.54 4.45
C ASN A 358 -9.44 -14.65 3.24
N ILE A 359 -8.41 -14.31 2.47
CA ILE A 359 -8.48 -13.39 1.33
C ILE A 359 -7.81 -14.05 0.12
N THR A 360 -8.54 -14.12 -0.98
CA THR A 360 -8.06 -14.64 -2.26
C THR A 360 -8.15 -13.56 -3.33
N LEU A 361 -7.04 -13.20 -3.97
CA LEU A 361 -7.03 -12.29 -5.14
C LEU A 361 -6.67 -13.10 -6.39
N GLY A 362 -7.31 -12.82 -7.52
CA GLY A 362 -7.00 -13.56 -8.74
C GLY A 362 -7.42 -12.89 -10.04
N ILE A 363 -7.01 -13.53 -11.14
CA ILE A 363 -7.28 -13.12 -12.51
C ILE A 363 -8.33 -14.06 -13.12
N GLY A 364 -9.26 -13.48 -13.88
CA GLY A 364 -10.37 -14.20 -14.52
C GLY A 364 -11.73 -13.88 -13.91
N ASN A 365 -12.75 -14.61 -14.36
CA ASN A 365 -14.15 -14.44 -13.94
C ASN A 365 -14.77 -15.72 -13.36
N GLU A 366 -16.01 -15.68 -12.83
CA GLU A 366 -16.68 -16.85 -12.20
C GLU A 366 -16.67 -18.09 -13.09
N SER A 367 -16.77 -17.89 -14.40
CA SER A 367 -16.86 -18.98 -15.36
C SER A 367 -15.48 -19.44 -15.86
N ASN A 368 -14.44 -18.64 -15.64
CA ASN A 368 -13.08 -18.90 -16.14
C ASN A 368 -12.04 -18.18 -15.25
N ILE A 369 -11.69 -18.81 -14.14
CA ILE A 369 -10.59 -18.37 -13.27
C ILE A 369 -9.27 -18.78 -13.93
N SER A 370 -8.42 -17.80 -14.25
CA SER A 370 -7.08 -18.02 -14.80
C SER A 370 -6.12 -18.49 -13.72
N GLY A 371 -6.22 -17.88 -12.54
CA GLY A 371 -5.55 -18.31 -11.32
C GLY A 371 -5.60 -17.24 -10.24
N PHE A 372 -5.05 -17.54 -9.07
CA PHE A 372 -5.24 -16.74 -7.86
C PHE A 372 -4.16 -17.00 -6.81
N VAL A 373 -4.06 -16.06 -5.87
CA VAL A 373 -3.34 -16.20 -4.62
C VAL A 373 -4.33 -16.03 -3.47
N ASP A 374 -4.48 -17.10 -2.71
CA ASP A 374 -5.12 -17.16 -1.39
C ASP A 374 -4.05 -17.01 -0.29
N ILE A 375 -4.21 -16.07 0.64
CA ILE A 375 -3.16 -15.74 1.64
C ILE A 375 -2.84 -16.90 2.60
N TYR A 376 -3.76 -17.85 2.80
CA TYR A 376 -3.63 -18.97 3.73
C TYR A 376 -3.67 -20.34 3.03
N GLU A 377 -3.57 -20.40 1.70
CA GLU A 377 -3.61 -21.67 0.98
C GLU A 377 -2.55 -22.63 1.51
N GLY A 378 -3.02 -23.79 1.99
CA GLY A 378 -2.14 -24.82 2.53
C GLY A 378 -1.52 -24.49 3.89
N ILE A 379 -2.04 -23.49 4.61
CA ILE A 379 -1.61 -23.10 5.95
C ILE A 379 -2.77 -23.36 6.92
N ASN A 380 -2.50 -24.08 8.01
CA ASN A 380 -3.52 -24.46 9.00
C ASN A 380 -3.75 -23.41 10.11
N HIS A 381 -3.13 -22.24 9.98
CA HIS A 381 -3.10 -21.15 10.96
C HIS A 381 -3.37 -19.81 10.29
N ASP A 382 -3.86 -18.85 11.08
CA ASP A 382 -4.20 -17.51 10.62
C ASP A 382 -3.63 -16.40 11.53
N GLY A 383 -4.01 -15.14 11.32
CA GLY A 383 -3.59 -14.01 12.15
C GLY A 383 -4.49 -13.71 13.35
N GLY A 384 -5.48 -14.57 13.62
CA GLY A 384 -6.43 -14.48 14.72
C GLY A 384 -7.45 -13.35 14.62
N ASN A 385 -8.17 -13.09 15.71
CA ASN A 385 -9.32 -12.18 15.71
C ASN A 385 -8.94 -10.69 15.84
N GLY A 386 -7.68 -10.33 15.59
CA GLY A 386 -7.26 -8.92 15.56
C GLY A 386 -7.76 -8.22 14.30
N SER A 387 -7.92 -6.89 14.36
CA SER A 387 -8.38 -6.11 13.20
C SER A 387 -7.43 -6.21 12.00
N MET A 388 -7.97 -6.31 10.78
CA MET A 388 -7.23 -6.30 9.50
C MET A 388 -6.34 -5.05 9.34
N PRO A 389 -5.25 -5.11 8.53
CA PRO A 389 -4.49 -3.91 8.16
C PRO A 389 -5.35 -2.99 7.29
N ASP A 390 -4.89 -1.75 7.07
CA ASP A 390 -5.59 -0.80 6.20
C ASP A 390 -5.46 -1.16 4.71
N PHE A 391 -4.37 -1.83 4.34
CA PHE A 391 -4.01 -2.12 2.95
C PHE A 391 -3.38 -3.50 2.83
N ILE A 392 -3.64 -4.17 1.70
CA ILE A 392 -3.05 -5.45 1.29
C ILE A 392 -2.69 -5.36 -0.19
N ALA A 393 -1.51 -5.88 -0.55
CA ALA A 393 -1.08 -6.06 -1.93
C ALA A 393 -0.57 -7.48 -2.16
N ILE A 394 -0.88 -8.03 -3.33
CA ILE A 394 -0.58 -9.41 -3.71
C ILE A 394 -0.05 -9.44 -5.14
N ASP A 395 1.03 -10.16 -5.35
CA ASP A 395 1.58 -10.40 -6.68
C ASP A 395 0.70 -11.35 -7.51
N LEU A 396 0.21 -10.87 -8.65
CA LEU A 396 -0.58 -11.61 -9.64
C LEU A 396 0.16 -11.72 -10.99
N THR A 397 1.45 -11.43 -11.02
CA THR A 397 2.28 -11.40 -12.25
C THR A 397 2.28 -12.73 -12.98
N ASP A 398 2.16 -13.84 -12.26
CA ASP A 398 2.05 -15.21 -12.80
C ASP A 398 0.90 -15.35 -13.84
N TRP A 399 -0.15 -14.52 -13.74
CA TRP A 399 -1.31 -14.51 -14.65
C TRP A 399 -1.44 -13.21 -15.47
N LYS A 400 -0.35 -12.45 -15.59
CA LYS A 400 -0.32 -11.20 -16.38
C LYS A 400 -0.71 -11.45 -17.84
N SER A 401 -0.22 -12.53 -18.45
CA SER A 401 -0.50 -12.83 -19.85
C SER A 401 -1.98 -13.08 -20.10
N GLU A 402 -2.65 -13.80 -19.19
CA GLU A 402 -4.08 -14.06 -19.23
C GLU A 402 -4.88 -12.78 -19.06
N PHE A 403 -4.48 -11.93 -18.10
CA PHE A 403 -5.06 -10.62 -17.89
C PHE A 403 -4.96 -9.74 -19.15
N GLU A 404 -3.76 -9.61 -19.72
CA GLU A 404 -3.51 -8.80 -20.93
C GLU A 404 -4.19 -9.37 -22.17
N ASN A 405 -4.24 -10.69 -22.32
CA ASN A 405 -4.96 -11.33 -23.42
C ASN A 405 -6.46 -11.09 -23.33
N SER A 406 -7.04 -11.17 -22.13
CA SER A 406 -8.44 -10.79 -21.92
C SER A 406 -8.63 -9.33 -22.34
N LEU A 407 -7.83 -8.43 -21.77
CA LEU A 407 -7.91 -6.99 -22.02
C LEU A 407 -7.77 -6.61 -23.50
N ASN A 408 -6.86 -7.25 -24.22
CA ASN A 408 -6.60 -6.94 -25.64
C ASN A 408 -7.67 -7.50 -26.58
N ASN A 409 -8.28 -8.64 -26.25
CA ASN A 409 -9.26 -9.29 -27.13
C ASN A 409 -10.69 -8.84 -26.88
N THR A 410 -11.04 -8.52 -25.63
CA THR A 410 -12.41 -8.19 -25.23
C THR A 410 -12.61 -6.72 -24.88
N GLY A 411 -11.52 -5.96 -24.74
CA GLY A 411 -11.55 -4.63 -24.11
C GLY A 411 -11.47 -4.69 -22.58
N LYS A 412 -11.58 -5.89 -21.99
CA LYS A 412 -11.78 -6.11 -20.55
C LYS A 412 -10.75 -7.04 -19.91
N GLY A 413 -10.08 -6.61 -18.86
CA GLY A 413 -9.23 -7.44 -18.02
C GLY A 413 -9.95 -7.82 -16.72
N TYR A 414 -10.29 -9.11 -16.53
CA TYR A 414 -11.04 -9.54 -15.35
C TYR A 414 -10.14 -9.88 -14.16
N TYR A 415 -10.53 -9.43 -12.97
CA TYR A 415 -9.88 -9.74 -11.72
C TYR A 415 -10.93 -9.83 -10.59
N PHE A 416 -10.60 -10.53 -9.51
CA PHE A 416 -11.52 -10.77 -8.41
C PHE A 416 -10.81 -10.79 -7.07
N VAL A 417 -11.60 -10.51 -6.03
CA VAL A 417 -11.25 -10.80 -4.65
C VAL A 417 -12.34 -11.64 -4.02
N ASN A 418 -11.95 -12.65 -3.25
CA ASN A 418 -12.86 -13.48 -2.49
C ASN A 418 -12.47 -13.43 -1.01
N PHE A 419 -13.49 -13.29 -0.17
CA PHE A 419 -13.34 -13.35 1.27
C PHE A 419 -14.08 -14.58 1.77
N SER A 420 -13.39 -15.36 2.58
CA SER A 420 -13.97 -16.50 3.27
C SER A 420 -13.46 -16.51 4.70
N ASN A 421 -14.16 -17.19 5.60
CA ASN A 421 -13.85 -17.15 7.02
C ASN A 421 -13.91 -15.70 7.57
N GLY A 422 -13.46 -15.49 8.80
CA GLY A 422 -13.55 -14.20 9.49
C GLY A 422 -14.66 -14.14 10.53
N THR A 423 -14.27 -13.83 11.76
CA THR A 423 -15.18 -13.58 12.87
C THR A 423 -16.02 -12.31 12.64
N GLU A 424 -15.40 -11.26 12.09
CA GLU A 424 -16.07 -10.00 11.78
C GLU A 424 -15.99 -9.64 10.30
N THR A 425 -17.00 -8.92 9.84
CA THR A 425 -17.12 -8.46 8.47
C THR A 425 -16.25 -7.24 8.21
N SER A 426 -15.44 -7.28 7.14
CA SER A 426 -14.73 -6.12 6.63
C SER A 426 -15.60 -5.27 5.68
N ILE A 427 -15.29 -3.99 5.54
CA ILE A 427 -15.72 -3.16 4.42
C ILE A 427 -14.49 -2.78 3.59
N ILE A 428 -14.59 -2.97 2.29
CA ILE A 428 -13.55 -2.59 1.32
C ILE A 428 -13.89 -1.20 0.80
N SER A 429 -12.95 -0.27 0.95
CA SER A 429 -13.05 1.07 0.37
C SER A 429 -12.43 1.12 -1.02
N GLU A 430 -11.40 0.31 -1.30
CA GLU A 430 -10.73 0.31 -2.60
C GLU A 430 -10.28 -1.12 -2.96
N PHE A 431 -10.45 -1.50 -4.22
CA PHE A 431 -9.97 -2.79 -4.74
C PHE A 431 -9.67 -2.64 -6.22
N GLY A 432 -8.48 -3.06 -6.62
CA GLY A 432 -7.98 -2.86 -7.97
C GLY A 432 -6.73 -3.69 -8.26
N ILE A 433 -6.09 -3.34 -9.36
CA ILE A 433 -4.78 -3.86 -9.77
C ILE A 433 -3.86 -2.68 -10.06
N ILE A 434 -2.58 -2.82 -9.74
CA ILE A 434 -1.51 -1.93 -10.15
C ILE A 434 -0.73 -2.66 -11.25
N LYS A 435 -0.58 -2.00 -12.40
CA LYS A 435 0.27 -2.49 -13.49
C LYS A 435 1.53 -1.62 -13.56
N TYR A 436 2.67 -2.19 -13.23
CA TYR A 436 3.94 -1.49 -13.38
C TYR A 436 4.39 -1.58 -14.85
N SER A 437 4.21 -0.49 -15.61
CA SER A 437 5.02 -0.27 -16.82
C SER A 437 6.35 0.37 -16.41
N SER A 438 7.42 0.15 -17.16
CA SER A 438 8.76 0.66 -16.83
C SER A 438 8.78 2.20 -16.75
N TYR A 439 8.54 2.75 -15.55
CA TYR A 439 8.58 4.16 -15.12
C TYR A 439 8.08 5.23 -16.13
N SER A 440 6.78 5.53 -16.07
CA SER A 440 6.15 6.83 -15.76
C SER A 440 4.65 6.63 -15.92
N ASP A 441 3.86 7.08 -14.93
CA ASP A 441 2.40 6.95 -14.82
C ASP A 441 1.95 5.72 -14.02
N ILE A 442 1.84 5.92 -12.71
CA ILE A 442 1.03 5.09 -11.81
C ILE A 442 -0.42 5.41 -12.16
N GLU A 443 -1.12 4.53 -12.87
CA GLU A 443 -2.56 4.64 -13.07
C GLU A 443 -3.28 4.15 -11.80
N GLU A 444 -4.17 5.02 -11.30
CA GLU A 444 -4.62 5.12 -9.91
C GLU A 444 -5.70 4.09 -9.53
N ILE A 445 -5.82 3.91 -8.22
CA ILE A 445 -6.65 2.93 -7.51
C ILE A 445 -8.14 3.19 -7.73
N ASN A 446 -8.88 2.15 -8.12
CA ASN A 446 -10.34 2.18 -8.22
C ASN A 446 -10.99 2.26 -6.81
N THR A 447 -11.51 3.45 -6.44
CA THR A 447 -12.27 3.72 -5.19
C THR A 447 -13.69 3.13 -5.20
N LEU A 448 -13.93 2.06 -4.45
CA LEU A 448 -15.25 1.43 -4.27
C LEU A 448 -16.14 2.18 -3.27
N ASN A 449 -17.40 2.33 -3.66
CA ASN A 449 -18.49 2.45 -2.70
C ASN A 449 -18.55 1.18 -1.83
N SER A 450 -18.54 1.39 -0.51
CA SER A 450 -18.50 0.41 0.59
C SER A 450 -19.42 -0.82 0.46
N TYR A 451 -18.91 -2.03 0.71
CA TYR A 451 -19.69 -3.27 0.86
C TYR A 451 -19.33 -4.05 2.14
N ASN A 452 -20.33 -4.66 2.80
CA ASN A 452 -20.13 -5.61 3.91
C ASN A 452 -19.64 -6.98 3.39
N CYS A 453 -18.45 -7.42 3.78
CA CYS A 453 -17.76 -8.64 3.34
C CYS A 453 -17.90 -9.83 4.33
N ASN A 454 -19.02 -10.57 4.28
CA ASN A 454 -19.14 -11.96 4.80
C ASN A 454 -19.58 -12.95 3.67
N LYS A 455 -19.51 -12.51 2.42
CA LYS A 455 -19.78 -13.26 1.19
C LYS A 455 -18.82 -12.76 0.11
N SER A 456 -18.53 -13.60 -0.88
CA SER A 456 -17.81 -13.23 -2.09
C SER A 456 -18.41 -11.95 -2.69
N VAL A 457 -17.59 -10.91 -2.87
CA VAL A 457 -17.99 -9.62 -3.46
C VAL A 457 -17.07 -9.33 -4.64
N VAL A 458 -17.68 -9.43 -5.83
CA VAL A 458 -17.45 -8.70 -7.09
C VAL A 458 -16.23 -9.08 -7.94
N PHE A 459 -16.56 -9.60 -9.11
CA PHE A 459 -15.75 -9.54 -10.33
C PHE A 459 -15.68 -8.10 -10.77
N LYS A 460 -14.48 -7.55 -10.79
CA LYS A 460 -14.23 -6.28 -11.46
C LYS A 460 -13.54 -6.54 -12.78
N PHE A 461 -13.77 -5.66 -13.72
CA PHE A 461 -13.01 -5.64 -14.95
C PHE A 461 -12.37 -4.28 -15.10
N TYR A 462 -11.15 -4.32 -15.62
CA TYR A 462 -10.45 -3.16 -16.12
C TYR A 462 -10.89 -2.94 -17.57
N SER A 463 -11.38 -1.76 -17.89
CA SER A 463 -11.78 -1.31 -19.22
C SER A 463 -10.73 -0.38 -19.83
N LYS A 464 -10.62 -0.36 -21.16
CA LYS A 464 -9.85 0.64 -21.92
C LYS A 464 -10.72 1.77 -22.47
N THR A 465 -12.03 1.65 -22.39
CA THR A 465 -12.96 2.59 -23.00
C THR A 465 -13.50 3.55 -21.97
N ALA A 466 -13.46 4.84 -22.28
CA ALA A 466 -14.17 5.80 -21.46
C ALA A 466 -15.69 5.67 -21.65
N PRO A 467 -16.48 5.96 -20.60
CA PRO A 467 -17.93 6.04 -20.71
C PRO A 467 -18.35 7.17 -21.67
N GLU A 468 -19.62 7.18 -22.07
CA GLU A 468 -20.20 8.23 -22.89
C GLU A 468 -21.40 8.86 -22.17
N ILE A 469 -21.44 10.19 -22.10
CA ILE A 469 -22.65 10.88 -21.66
C ILE A 469 -23.61 10.95 -22.85
N VAL A 470 -24.69 10.18 -22.77
CA VAL A 470 -25.69 10.07 -23.84
C VAL A 470 -26.68 11.21 -23.80
N ASN A 471 -27.08 11.61 -22.59
CA ASN A 471 -27.98 12.72 -22.39
C ASN A 471 -27.76 13.37 -21.03
N SER A 472 -27.72 14.68 -20.98
CA SER A 472 -27.67 15.44 -19.75
C SER A 472 -28.81 16.44 -19.70
N SER A 473 -29.45 16.55 -18.54
CA SER A 473 -30.51 17.51 -18.33
C SER A 473 -30.34 18.20 -17.00
N LEU A 474 -30.63 19.50 -17.02
CA LEU A 474 -30.57 20.34 -15.85
C LEU A 474 -31.84 21.17 -15.78
N THR A 475 -32.58 20.99 -14.69
CA THR A 475 -33.84 21.67 -14.44
C THR A 475 -33.72 22.54 -13.20
N VAL A 476 -33.96 23.84 -13.38
CA VAL A 476 -34.02 24.79 -12.28
C VAL A 476 -35.46 24.83 -11.76
N THR A 477 -35.67 24.39 -10.53
CA THR A 477 -36.95 24.48 -9.83
C THR A 477 -37.03 25.77 -8.99
N ASP A 478 -38.07 25.88 -8.16
CA ASP A 478 -38.23 27.04 -7.27
C ASP A 478 -37.05 27.14 -6.28
N ASN A 479 -36.62 26.01 -5.71
CA ASN A 479 -35.63 25.96 -4.63
C ASN A 479 -34.34 25.21 -4.99
N GLU A 480 -34.33 24.39 -6.03
CA GLU A 480 -33.22 23.47 -6.32
C GLU A 480 -32.84 23.48 -7.81
N VAL A 481 -31.56 23.23 -8.08
CA VAL A 481 -31.03 22.85 -9.39
C VAL A 481 -30.95 21.33 -9.42
N VAL A 482 -31.84 20.72 -10.19
CA VAL A 482 -31.91 19.26 -10.35
C VAL A 482 -31.11 18.88 -11.60
N VAL A 483 -30.10 18.06 -11.40
CA VAL A 483 -29.25 17.49 -12.45
C VAL A 483 -29.68 16.04 -12.65
N SER A 484 -29.87 15.64 -13.91
CA SER A 484 -30.12 14.26 -14.30
C SER A 484 -29.29 13.92 -15.53
N ILE A 485 -28.35 13.00 -15.37
CA ILE A 485 -27.42 12.55 -16.39
C ILE A 485 -27.73 11.11 -16.73
N HIS A 486 -27.86 10.83 -18.00
CA HIS A 486 -27.83 9.48 -18.55
C HIS A 486 -26.48 9.30 -19.23
N ALA A 487 -25.68 8.40 -18.69
CA ALA A 487 -24.42 8.01 -19.28
C ALA A 487 -24.49 6.51 -19.51
N GLU A 488 -23.94 6.08 -20.64
CA GLU A 488 -23.80 4.68 -20.99
C GLU A 488 -22.32 4.36 -21.00
N ASP A 489 -21.99 3.13 -20.63
CA ASP A 489 -20.69 2.57 -20.94
C ASP A 489 -20.91 1.38 -21.87
N VAL A 490 -20.11 1.27 -22.92
CA VAL A 490 -20.13 0.12 -23.84
C VAL A 490 -20.00 -1.19 -23.06
N GLU A 491 -19.40 -1.11 -21.89
CA GLU A 491 -18.99 -2.22 -21.07
C GLU A 491 -19.84 -2.40 -19.80
N ASP A 492 -20.83 -1.53 -19.53
CA ASP A 492 -21.76 -1.59 -18.38
C ASP A 492 -21.05 -1.57 -16.99
N ASP A 493 -19.91 -0.89 -16.88
CA ASP A 493 -19.16 -0.57 -15.63
C ASP A 493 -19.13 0.92 -15.31
N LEU A 494 -20.12 1.67 -15.77
CA LEU A 494 -20.26 3.07 -15.42
C LEU A 494 -20.35 3.24 -13.90
N TRP A 495 -19.39 3.96 -13.33
CA TRP A 495 -19.25 4.03 -11.87
C TRP A 495 -19.91 5.26 -11.27
N GLY A 496 -19.75 6.40 -11.95
CA GLY A 496 -20.21 7.66 -11.43
C GLY A 496 -20.15 8.78 -12.45
N VAL A 497 -20.76 9.91 -12.06
CA VAL A 497 -20.63 11.17 -12.78
C VAL A 497 -20.23 12.23 -11.77
N LYS A 498 -19.15 12.94 -12.06
CA LYS A 498 -18.75 14.17 -11.37
C LYS A 498 -19.43 15.35 -12.05
N VAL A 499 -19.92 16.30 -11.26
CA VAL A 499 -20.35 17.61 -11.77
C VAL A 499 -19.46 18.71 -11.20
N TYR A 500 -18.97 19.56 -12.09
CA TYR A 500 -18.27 20.80 -11.77
C TYR A 500 -19.16 21.97 -12.19
N PHE A 501 -19.33 22.96 -11.32
CA PHE A 501 -20.09 24.16 -11.66
C PHE A 501 -19.14 25.32 -11.95
N ASP A 502 -19.39 26.03 -13.05
CA ASP A 502 -18.65 27.21 -13.52
C ASP A 502 -17.11 27.00 -13.62
N GLY A 503 -16.65 25.77 -13.81
CA GLY A 503 -15.22 25.45 -13.95
C GLY A 503 -14.41 25.53 -12.64
N LEU A 504 -15.05 25.40 -11.48
CA LEU A 504 -14.37 25.27 -10.19
C LEU A 504 -13.60 23.94 -10.07
N ASN A 505 -12.52 23.92 -9.29
CA ASN A 505 -11.72 22.71 -9.00
C ASN A 505 -12.40 21.73 -8.02
N GLU A 506 -13.53 22.10 -7.43
CA GLU A 506 -14.32 21.22 -6.55
C GLU A 506 -15.42 20.53 -7.36
N TYR A 507 -15.55 19.21 -7.20
CA TYR A 507 -16.56 18.40 -7.84
C TYR A 507 -17.59 17.88 -6.84
N TYR A 508 -18.79 17.59 -7.33
CA TYR A 508 -19.82 16.86 -6.59
C TYR A 508 -20.06 15.51 -7.27
N SER A 509 -19.95 14.42 -6.52
CA SER A 509 -20.29 13.08 -7.01
C SER A 509 -21.81 12.92 -7.07
N LEU A 510 -22.32 12.49 -8.21
CA LEU A 510 -23.72 12.12 -8.39
C LEU A 510 -23.91 10.63 -8.11
N ASN A 511 -24.94 10.27 -7.34
CA ASN A 511 -25.33 8.87 -7.11
C ASN A 511 -26.42 8.47 -8.10
N GLY A 512 -26.27 7.30 -8.72
CA GLY A 512 -27.17 6.81 -9.77
C GLY A 512 -27.49 5.32 -9.69
N THR A 513 -28.56 4.91 -10.37
CA THR A 513 -28.94 3.50 -10.57
C THR A 513 -29.38 3.31 -12.02
N ASN A 514 -28.92 2.25 -12.69
CA ASN A 514 -29.23 1.94 -14.10
C ASN A 514 -28.92 3.10 -15.04
N GLU A 515 -27.63 3.42 -15.23
CA GLU A 515 -27.14 4.41 -16.21
C GLU A 515 -27.63 5.87 -15.98
N THR A 516 -28.39 6.11 -14.92
CA THR A 516 -29.00 7.42 -14.63
C THR A 516 -28.51 7.95 -13.29
N PHE A 517 -27.87 9.12 -13.31
CA PHE A 517 -27.26 9.80 -12.18
C PHE A 517 -28.00 11.09 -11.89
N ASN A 518 -28.44 11.26 -10.65
CA ASN A 518 -29.22 12.43 -10.26
C ASN A 518 -28.55 13.18 -9.12
N GLY A 519 -28.64 14.50 -9.15
CA GLY A 519 -28.23 15.38 -8.08
C GLY A 519 -29.25 16.47 -7.87
N SER A 520 -29.43 16.89 -6.63
CA SER A 520 -30.17 18.10 -6.32
C SER A 520 -29.29 19.03 -5.52
N PHE A 521 -29.14 20.25 -6.02
CA PHE A 521 -28.30 21.28 -5.43
C PHE A 521 -29.18 22.45 -5.03
N ASP A 522 -28.99 22.98 -3.84
CA ASP A 522 -29.75 24.15 -3.40
C ASP A 522 -29.49 25.30 -4.39
N LYS A 523 -30.56 25.90 -4.90
CA LYS A 523 -30.48 26.99 -5.88
C LYS A 523 -29.71 28.20 -5.33
N SER A 524 -29.65 28.35 -4.00
CA SER A 524 -28.84 29.37 -3.32
C SER A 524 -27.33 29.18 -3.48
N MET A 525 -26.87 28.01 -3.96
CA MET A 525 -25.47 27.78 -4.35
C MET A 525 -25.07 28.60 -5.59
N PHE A 526 -26.04 29.09 -6.37
CA PHE A 526 -25.83 29.73 -7.66
C PHE A 526 -26.32 31.17 -7.66
N SER A 527 -25.55 32.07 -8.28
CA SER A 527 -25.98 33.46 -8.49
C SER A 527 -27.10 33.55 -9.54
N TYR A 528 -27.81 34.68 -9.61
CA TYR A 528 -28.73 34.91 -10.74
C TYR A 528 -27.94 35.11 -12.04
N GLY A 529 -28.44 34.54 -13.13
CA GLY A 529 -27.82 34.60 -14.44
C GLY A 529 -27.41 33.22 -14.95
N LYS A 530 -26.57 33.22 -15.99
CA LYS A 530 -26.12 32.01 -16.67
C LYS A 530 -24.99 31.35 -15.90
N HIS A 531 -25.12 30.04 -15.77
CA HIS A 531 -24.18 29.12 -15.14
C HIS A 531 -23.95 27.94 -16.06
N TYR A 532 -22.86 27.22 -15.83
CA TYR A 532 -22.53 26.03 -16.60
C TYR A 532 -22.21 24.88 -15.65
N ALA A 533 -22.74 23.71 -15.96
CA ALA A 533 -22.35 22.46 -15.34
C ALA A 533 -21.46 21.70 -16.34
N ILE A 534 -20.31 21.22 -15.89
CA ILE A 534 -19.44 20.32 -16.65
C ILE A 534 -19.61 18.94 -16.02
N PHE A 535 -19.99 17.97 -16.83
CA PHE A 535 -20.21 16.60 -16.43
C PHE A 535 -19.06 15.72 -16.93
N GLU A 536 -18.53 14.90 -16.02
CA GLU A 536 -17.49 13.92 -16.30
C GLU A 536 -17.95 12.58 -15.74
N ALA A 537 -18.38 11.69 -16.65
CA ALA A 537 -18.62 10.29 -16.35
C ALA A 537 -17.29 9.55 -16.21
N PHE A 538 -17.22 8.64 -15.24
CA PHE A 538 -16.09 7.76 -15.05
C PHE A 538 -16.55 6.34 -14.79
N ASP A 539 -15.79 5.38 -15.30
CA ASP A 539 -16.04 3.95 -15.15
C ASP A 539 -15.30 3.36 -13.94
N GLY A 540 -15.52 2.06 -13.72
CA GLY A 540 -14.88 1.27 -12.68
C GLY A 540 -13.37 1.10 -12.83
N SER A 541 -12.76 1.69 -13.87
CA SER A 541 -11.34 1.62 -14.25
C SER A 541 -10.66 3.00 -14.25
N GLY A 542 -11.40 4.06 -13.92
CA GLY A 542 -10.91 5.43 -13.91
C GLY A 542 -10.87 6.10 -15.28
N ASN A 543 -11.38 5.46 -16.35
CA ASN A 543 -11.49 6.13 -17.64
C ASN A 543 -12.58 7.22 -17.54
N THR A 544 -12.26 8.40 -18.04
CA THR A 544 -13.19 9.55 -18.04
C THR A 544 -13.60 9.90 -19.46
N ASN A 545 -14.88 10.25 -19.64
CA ASN A 545 -15.35 10.75 -20.92
C ASN A 545 -14.81 12.17 -21.23
N ASN A 546 -14.94 12.61 -22.49
CA ASN A 546 -14.78 14.03 -22.80
C ASN A 546 -15.89 14.83 -22.11
N SER A 547 -15.51 15.78 -21.24
CA SER A 547 -16.46 16.48 -20.38
C SER A 547 -17.58 17.18 -21.18
N GLU A 548 -18.84 17.01 -20.77
CA GLU A 548 -19.98 17.68 -21.41
C GLU A 548 -20.36 18.96 -20.64
N MET A 549 -20.54 20.08 -21.34
CA MET A 549 -20.93 21.35 -20.74
C MET A 549 -22.40 21.68 -21.01
N VAL A 550 -23.19 21.84 -19.94
CA VAL A 550 -24.60 22.25 -20.02
C VAL A 550 -24.82 23.59 -19.33
N ALA A 551 -25.35 24.55 -20.07
CA ALA A 551 -25.72 25.85 -19.55
C ALA A 551 -27.09 25.82 -18.87
N PHE A 552 -27.24 26.54 -17.78
CA PHE A 552 -28.53 26.78 -17.12
C PHE A 552 -28.61 28.22 -16.61
N GLU A 553 -29.83 28.69 -16.37
CA GLU A 553 -30.06 30.07 -15.94
C GLU A 553 -30.87 30.11 -14.66
N ILE A 554 -30.31 30.73 -13.63
CA ILE A 554 -31.05 31.05 -12.43
C ILE A 554 -31.76 32.37 -12.68
N SER A 555 -33.04 32.27 -13.01
CA SER A 555 -33.90 33.44 -13.21
C SER A 555 -34.09 34.20 -11.90
N ALA A 556 -33.97 35.52 -11.97
CA ALA A 556 -34.45 36.38 -10.91
C ALA A 556 -35.97 36.16 -10.73
N PRO A 557 -36.49 36.16 -9.50
CA PRO A 557 -37.91 35.89 -9.25
C PRO A 557 -38.83 36.85 -10.03
N ALA A 558 -39.85 36.29 -10.71
CA ALA A 558 -40.85 37.07 -11.41
C ALA A 558 -41.70 37.89 -10.43
N THR A 559 -41.47 39.19 -10.38
CA THR A 559 -42.26 40.11 -9.55
C THR A 559 -43.65 40.28 -10.17
N SER A 560 -44.69 39.63 -9.62
CA SER A 560 -46.06 40.12 -9.79
C SER A 560 -46.59 40.55 -8.43
N SER A 561 -46.40 41.82 -8.08
CA SER A 561 -46.63 42.28 -6.69
C SER A 561 -45.78 41.53 -5.65
N ARG A 562 -45.65 42.15 -4.48
CA ARG A 562 -44.85 41.72 -3.32
C ARG A 562 -43.34 41.64 -3.56
N SER A 563 -42.69 42.78 -3.42
CA SER A 563 -41.24 42.83 -3.21
C SER A 563 -40.96 43.24 -1.77
N THR A 564 -40.75 42.25 -0.92
CA THR A 564 -39.93 42.38 0.29
C THR A 564 -38.92 41.25 0.26
N ALA A 565 -37.67 41.64 0.02
CA ALA A 565 -36.42 41.11 0.54
C ALA A 565 -36.24 39.58 0.67
N SER A 566 -35.24 39.04 -0.06
CA SER A 566 -34.37 37.97 0.43
C SER A 566 -33.02 38.02 -0.32
N HIS A 567 -32.02 38.63 0.31
CA HIS A 567 -30.89 37.96 0.94
C HIS A 567 -29.84 37.39 -0.04
N TYR A 568 -29.14 38.29 -0.74
CA TYR A 568 -27.69 38.17 -0.79
C TYR A 568 -27.14 38.29 0.65
N SER A 569 -25.92 37.82 0.93
CA SER A 569 -25.17 38.33 2.09
C SER A 569 -25.40 39.84 2.13
N SER A 570 -25.93 40.37 3.24
CA SER A 570 -26.55 41.70 3.37
C SER A 570 -25.56 42.87 3.24
N ASP A 571 -24.48 42.65 2.53
CA ASP A 571 -23.16 43.13 2.84
C ASP A 571 -22.43 43.59 1.56
N LEU A 572 -22.81 43.13 0.36
CA LEU A 572 -22.27 43.70 -0.89
C LEU A 572 -22.87 45.09 -1.18
N SER A 573 -22.03 46.06 -1.53
CA SER A 573 -22.47 47.42 -1.83
C SER A 573 -23.16 47.54 -3.19
N ASP A 574 -24.19 48.39 -3.29
CA ASP A 574 -24.81 48.76 -4.56
C ASP A 574 -23.79 49.46 -5.49
N GLY A 575 -23.80 49.13 -6.79
CA GLY A 575 -23.01 49.85 -7.81
C GLY A 575 -22.14 48.99 -8.73
N ILE A 576 -21.92 47.71 -8.42
CA ILE A 576 -21.27 46.77 -9.35
C ILE A 576 -22.35 46.18 -10.26
N SER A 577 -22.20 46.27 -11.58
CA SER A 577 -23.15 45.68 -12.54
C SER A 577 -22.71 44.31 -13.06
N SER A 578 -21.41 44.11 -13.25
CA SER A 578 -20.85 42.85 -13.76
C SER A 578 -20.95 41.73 -12.72
N GLY A 579 -21.50 40.58 -13.14
CA GLY A 579 -21.51 39.36 -12.34
C GLY A 579 -20.11 38.83 -12.05
N THR A 580 -19.16 39.03 -12.98
CA THR A 580 -17.75 38.65 -12.82
C THR A 580 -17.11 39.46 -11.70
N ILE A 581 -17.28 40.78 -11.70
CA ILE A 581 -16.72 41.64 -10.65
C ILE A 581 -17.42 41.41 -9.31
N LYS A 582 -18.75 41.20 -9.29
CA LYS A 582 -19.47 40.80 -8.06
C LYS A 582 -18.93 39.52 -7.47
N ARG A 583 -18.63 38.51 -8.30
CA ARG A 583 -18.08 37.23 -7.87
C ARG A 583 -16.67 37.38 -7.35
N ALA A 584 -15.81 38.14 -8.04
CA ALA A 584 -14.47 38.47 -7.57
C ALA A 584 -14.50 39.15 -6.18
N VAL A 585 -15.41 40.11 -5.99
CA VAL A 585 -15.61 40.80 -4.69
C VAL A 585 -16.19 39.88 -3.62
N SER A 586 -17.16 39.03 -3.96
CA SER A 586 -17.78 38.09 -3.02
C SER A 586 -16.82 36.99 -2.56
N ASN A 587 -15.99 36.50 -3.48
CA ASN A 587 -15.06 35.41 -3.21
C ASN A 587 -13.78 35.88 -2.52
N SER A 588 -13.44 37.16 -2.66
CA SER A 588 -12.24 37.72 -2.03
C SER A 588 -12.49 38.19 -0.61
N ASN A 589 -11.46 38.10 0.23
CA ASN A 589 -11.37 38.93 1.42
C ASN A 589 -11.01 40.36 1.01
N ILE A 590 -11.66 41.37 1.57
CA ILE A 590 -11.36 42.78 1.27
C ILE A 590 -10.56 43.36 2.43
N ILE A 591 -9.33 43.79 2.13
CA ILE A 591 -8.45 44.37 3.13
C ILE A 591 -8.19 45.85 2.85
N TYR A 592 -8.05 46.64 3.92
CA TYR A 592 -7.78 48.08 3.83
C TYR A 592 -6.58 48.50 4.68
N GLY A 593 -5.96 49.64 4.34
CA GLY A 593 -4.79 50.18 5.05
C GLY A 593 -5.11 51.19 6.13
N SER A 594 -5.90 52.21 5.79
CA SER A 594 -6.29 53.31 6.68
C SER A 594 -7.81 53.41 6.86
N ASP A 595 -8.28 54.17 7.85
CA ASP A 595 -9.71 54.47 8.05
C ASP A 595 -10.38 55.08 6.80
N VAL A 596 -9.59 55.75 5.95
CA VAL A 596 -10.08 56.29 4.68
C VAL A 596 -10.25 55.20 3.64
N ASP A 597 -9.29 54.27 3.55
CA ASP A 597 -9.37 53.12 2.65
C ASP A 597 -10.44 52.13 3.09
N GLU A 598 -10.72 52.04 4.40
CA GLU A 598 -11.86 51.29 4.94
C GLU A 598 -13.16 51.81 4.32
N GLY A 599 -13.36 53.13 4.30
CA GLY A 599 -14.50 53.75 3.65
C GLY A 599 -14.64 53.35 2.18
N TYR A 600 -13.53 53.25 1.44
CA TYR A 600 -13.54 52.80 0.03
C TYR A 600 -13.80 51.31 -0.10
N ALA A 601 -13.17 50.47 0.73
CA ALA A 601 -13.39 49.03 0.79
C ALA A 601 -14.86 48.69 1.13
N LEU A 602 -15.49 49.48 2.01
CA LEU A 602 -16.91 49.38 2.35
C LEU A 602 -17.84 49.68 1.17
N ASN A 603 -17.35 50.37 0.13
CA ASN A 603 -18.07 50.52 -1.14
C ASN A 603 -17.89 49.33 -2.09
N LEU A 604 -17.31 48.23 -1.62
CA LEU A 604 -17.35 46.93 -2.29
C LEU A 604 -18.15 45.93 -1.43
N ARG A 605 -17.94 45.96 -0.11
CA ARG A 605 -18.57 45.06 0.85
C ARG A 605 -18.51 45.61 2.29
N GLU A 606 -19.52 45.42 3.15
CA GLU A 606 -19.52 45.76 4.60
C GLU A 606 -18.47 44.98 5.41
N ASN A 607 -18.19 43.72 5.06
CA ASN A 607 -17.21 42.86 5.72
C ASN A 607 -15.81 43.07 5.13
N VAL A 608 -15.11 44.04 5.71
CA VAL A 608 -13.72 44.38 5.40
C VAL A 608 -12.84 44.18 6.63
N GLN A 609 -11.54 43.98 6.41
CA GLN A 609 -10.58 43.73 7.48
C GLN A 609 -9.31 44.57 7.32
N ASN A 610 -8.65 44.90 8.42
CA ASN A 610 -7.42 45.67 8.36
C ASN A 610 -6.27 44.81 7.82
N GLY A 611 -5.57 45.32 6.80
CA GLY A 611 -4.51 44.59 6.10
C GLY A 611 -3.19 44.48 6.87
N ASN A 612 -2.99 45.19 7.98
CA ASN A 612 -1.68 45.22 8.66
C ASN A 612 -1.27 43.87 9.29
N ASN A 613 -2.22 43.00 9.62
CA ASN A 613 -1.98 41.67 10.21
C ASN A 613 -2.65 40.53 9.43
N TYR A 614 -2.94 40.75 8.14
CA TYR A 614 -3.61 39.73 7.32
C TYR A 614 -2.61 38.71 6.76
N GLU A 615 -2.93 37.43 6.85
CA GLU A 615 -2.19 36.34 6.21
C GLU A 615 -2.99 35.78 5.03
N LEU A 616 -2.32 35.66 3.88
CA LEU A 616 -2.95 35.23 2.64
C LEU A 616 -3.42 33.78 2.77
N SER A 617 -4.73 33.60 2.77
CA SER A 617 -5.43 32.34 3.03
C SER A 617 -6.58 32.08 2.05
N LYS A 618 -6.94 33.10 1.26
CA LYS A 618 -7.99 33.11 0.25
C LYS A 618 -7.68 34.21 -0.77
N ASP A 619 -8.36 34.20 -1.92
CA ASP A 619 -8.38 35.33 -2.84
C ASP A 619 -8.64 36.65 -2.09
N THR A 620 -7.97 37.72 -2.48
CA THR A 620 -7.92 38.96 -1.68
C THR A 620 -7.96 40.20 -2.55
N ILE A 621 -8.80 41.18 -2.19
CA ILE A 621 -8.81 42.53 -2.75
C ILE A 621 -8.11 43.46 -1.77
N ILE A 622 -7.03 44.09 -2.22
CA ILE A 622 -6.30 45.12 -1.48
C ILE A 622 -6.85 46.48 -1.89
N VAL A 623 -7.32 47.25 -0.91
CA VAL A 623 -7.71 48.66 -1.09
C VAL A 623 -6.74 49.55 -0.31
N GLY A 624 -6.04 50.43 -1.03
CA GLY A 624 -5.07 51.38 -0.46
C GLY A 624 -3.60 50.95 -0.61
N GLY A 625 -2.71 51.94 -0.65
CA GLY A 625 -1.28 51.78 -0.98
C GLY A 625 -0.41 51.22 0.16
N PRO A 626 0.87 50.88 -0.13
CA PRO A 626 1.76 50.16 0.78
C PRO A 626 2.20 50.97 2.00
N GLU A 627 2.15 52.31 1.96
CA GLU A 627 2.48 53.11 3.14
C GLU A 627 1.48 52.95 4.30
N SER A 628 0.23 52.64 3.99
CA SER A 628 -0.85 52.52 4.99
C SER A 628 -1.40 51.10 5.13
N ASN A 629 -1.20 50.22 4.14
CA ASN A 629 -1.65 48.83 4.18
C ASN A 629 -0.45 47.87 4.29
N GLY A 630 -0.25 47.27 5.46
CA GLY A 630 0.89 46.38 5.74
C GLY A 630 0.93 45.12 4.86
N PHE A 631 -0.21 44.59 4.43
CA PHE A 631 -0.26 43.50 3.45
C PHE A 631 0.17 43.99 2.06
N ALA A 632 -0.30 45.18 1.65
CA ALA A 632 0.14 45.79 0.40
C ALA A 632 1.65 46.04 0.42
N ASN A 633 2.22 46.56 1.51
CA ASN A 633 3.67 46.74 1.67
C ASN A 633 4.46 45.44 1.53
N LYS A 634 3.91 44.34 2.07
CA LYS A 634 4.56 43.02 2.03
C LYS A 634 4.61 42.44 0.62
N TYR A 635 3.57 42.67 -0.20
CA TYR A 635 3.40 42.03 -1.51
C TYR A 635 3.52 42.99 -2.70
N ASP A 636 3.76 44.29 -2.50
CA ASP A 636 3.84 45.29 -3.58
C ASP A 636 4.85 44.91 -4.67
N SER A 637 6.00 44.33 -4.30
CA SER A 637 7.03 43.89 -5.24
C SER A 637 6.65 42.69 -6.11
N GLU A 638 5.56 41.97 -5.79
CA GLU A 638 5.06 40.84 -6.59
C GLU A 638 4.19 41.30 -7.77
N PHE A 639 3.71 42.56 -7.72
CA PHE A 639 2.93 43.17 -8.79
C PHE A 639 3.83 43.82 -9.84
N GLU A 640 3.30 43.99 -11.05
CA GLU A 640 4.08 44.53 -12.18
C GLU A 640 4.51 45.98 -11.95
N ILE A 641 3.69 46.74 -11.23
CA ILE A 641 3.91 48.15 -10.95
C ILE A 641 3.74 48.41 -9.45
N SER A 642 4.82 48.87 -8.81
CA SER A 642 4.80 49.36 -7.42
C SER A 642 4.06 50.69 -7.29
N ILE A 643 3.28 50.82 -6.22
CA ILE A 643 2.50 52.04 -5.93
C ILE A 643 3.16 52.84 -4.80
N THR A 644 3.31 54.15 -5.00
CA THR A 644 3.89 55.07 -4.01
C THR A 644 3.07 56.35 -3.95
N ASN A 645 3.34 57.22 -2.98
CA ASN A 645 2.70 58.54 -2.91
C ASN A 645 3.01 59.45 -4.12
N ASP A 646 4.01 59.11 -4.94
CA ASP A 646 4.41 59.88 -6.13
C ASP A 646 4.03 59.18 -7.46
N TYR A 647 3.76 57.86 -7.44
CA TYR A 647 3.47 57.04 -8.63
C TYR A 647 2.28 56.10 -8.40
N PRO A 648 1.23 56.06 -9.25
CA PRO A 648 1.16 56.50 -10.66
C PRO A 648 1.01 58.02 -10.91
N GLY A 649 0.87 58.84 -9.87
CA GLY A 649 0.81 60.30 -9.95
C GLY A 649 -0.48 60.89 -9.38
N GLU A 650 -0.56 62.22 -9.34
CA GLU A 650 -1.69 62.95 -8.75
C GLU A 650 -3.02 62.56 -9.42
N ASN A 651 -4.03 62.26 -8.60
CA ASN A 651 -5.37 61.78 -8.98
C ASN A 651 -5.38 60.49 -9.81
N LYS A 652 -4.28 59.72 -9.81
CA LYS A 652 -4.16 58.46 -10.55
C LYS A 652 -4.21 57.24 -9.65
N GLY A 653 -4.96 56.25 -10.11
CA GLY A 653 -5.14 54.96 -9.47
C GLY A 653 -4.77 53.81 -10.39
N LEU A 654 -4.50 52.66 -9.79
CA LEU A 654 -4.05 51.46 -10.48
C LEU A 654 -4.87 50.25 -10.03
N ILE A 655 -5.23 49.41 -11.00
CA ILE A 655 -5.87 48.11 -10.79
C ILE A 655 -4.96 47.03 -11.39
N GLN A 656 -4.53 46.08 -10.57
CA GLN A 656 -3.68 44.96 -11.01
C GLN A 656 -4.20 43.64 -10.44
N VAL A 657 -4.01 42.54 -11.15
CA VAL A 657 -4.38 41.20 -10.69
C VAL A 657 -3.18 40.29 -10.79
N LYS A 658 -2.90 39.53 -9.72
CA LYS A 658 -1.76 38.61 -9.66
C LYS A 658 -2.13 37.35 -8.89
N ASN A 659 -1.69 36.20 -9.37
CA ASN A 659 -1.74 34.95 -8.60
C ASN A 659 -0.48 34.84 -7.75
N ILE A 660 -0.64 34.71 -6.43
CA ILE A 660 0.44 34.58 -5.45
C ILE A 660 0.44 33.16 -4.88
N GLU A 661 1.60 32.52 -4.89
CA GLU A 661 1.80 31.17 -4.34
C GLU A 661 2.23 31.22 -2.87
N VAL A 662 1.53 30.48 -2.02
CA VAL A 662 1.82 30.35 -0.59
C VAL A 662 2.10 28.88 -0.29
N ARG A 663 3.23 28.60 0.37
CA ARG A 663 3.59 27.26 0.82
C ARG A 663 2.99 26.98 2.19
N ASP A 664 2.18 25.93 2.27
CA ASP A 664 1.56 25.41 3.48
C ASP A 664 2.01 23.96 3.69
N GLY A 665 3.07 23.77 4.49
CA GLY A 665 3.78 22.50 4.62
C GLY A 665 4.46 22.07 3.31
N ASN A 666 4.01 20.94 2.75
CA ASN A 666 4.48 20.40 1.46
C ASN A 666 3.59 20.79 0.27
N ILE A 667 2.51 21.54 0.50
CA ILE A 667 1.53 21.91 -0.53
C ILE A 667 1.76 23.36 -0.94
N ILE A 668 1.73 23.65 -2.25
CA ILE A 668 1.73 25.01 -2.80
C ILE A 668 0.27 25.36 -3.13
N LYS A 669 -0.25 26.43 -2.53
CA LYS A 669 -1.58 26.98 -2.79
C LYS A 669 -1.45 28.29 -3.54
N THR A 670 -2.28 28.50 -4.55
CA THR A 670 -2.26 29.72 -5.38
C THR A 670 -3.52 30.52 -5.14
N TYR A 671 -3.37 31.81 -4.80
CA TYR A 671 -4.48 32.72 -4.52
C TYR A 671 -4.45 33.93 -5.46
N GLN A 672 -5.62 34.35 -5.95
CA GLN A 672 -5.75 35.54 -6.78
C GLN A 672 -5.83 36.79 -5.91
N VAL A 673 -4.95 37.75 -6.16
CA VAL A 673 -4.90 39.03 -5.44
C VAL A 673 -5.17 40.18 -6.41
N ILE A 674 -6.17 40.99 -6.11
CA ILE A 674 -6.57 42.18 -6.86
C ILE A 674 -6.09 43.41 -6.07
N TYR A 675 -5.22 44.21 -6.67
CA TYR A 675 -4.63 45.38 -6.04
C TYR A 675 -5.23 46.67 -6.60
N ILE A 676 -5.95 47.42 -5.75
CA ILE A 676 -6.62 48.69 -6.07
C ILE A 676 -6.05 49.80 -5.17
N ALA A 677 -5.17 50.63 -5.72
CA ALA A 677 -4.60 51.77 -5.00
C ALA A 677 -4.11 52.88 -5.93
N GLY A 678 -4.01 54.10 -5.42
CA GLY A 678 -3.43 55.25 -6.12
C GLY A 678 -2.39 55.96 -5.28
N SER A 679 -1.74 56.97 -5.88
CA SER A 679 -0.77 57.83 -5.18
C SER A 679 -1.40 58.73 -4.13
N ASP A 680 -2.70 59.00 -4.29
CA ASP A 680 -3.49 59.75 -3.35
C ASP A 680 -4.90 59.14 -3.22
N ARG A 681 -5.70 59.74 -2.34
CA ARG A 681 -7.06 59.28 -2.02
C ARG A 681 -8.00 59.34 -3.22
N PHE A 682 -7.83 60.33 -4.10
CA PHE A 682 -8.67 60.47 -5.29
C PHE A 682 -8.28 59.45 -6.35
N GLY A 683 -6.99 59.13 -6.49
CA GLY A 683 -6.49 58.02 -7.29
C GLY A 683 -7.04 56.67 -6.85
N THR A 684 -6.97 56.34 -5.56
CA THR A 684 -7.54 55.09 -5.03
C THR A 684 -9.04 55.00 -5.28
N LEU A 685 -9.78 56.09 -5.06
CA LEU A 685 -11.22 56.15 -5.34
C LEU A 685 -11.53 55.98 -6.84
N ALA A 686 -10.72 56.60 -7.72
CA ALA A 686 -10.87 56.46 -9.16
C ALA A 686 -10.71 55.01 -9.63
N ALA A 687 -9.68 54.32 -9.13
CA ALA A 687 -9.45 52.91 -9.41
C ALA A 687 -10.59 52.04 -8.89
N LEU A 688 -11.09 52.31 -7.69
CA LEU A 688 -12.20 51.58 -7.09
C LEU A 688 -13.50 51.75 -7.89
N GLU A 689 -13.86 52.98 -8.25
CA GLU A 689 -15.08 53.24 -9.03
C GLU A 689 -14.97 52.67 -10.44
N TYR A 690 -13.81 52.77 -11.09
CA TYR A 690 -13.61 52.14 -12.40
C TYR A 690 -13.67 50.61 -12.31
N PHE A 691 -13.10 50.00 -11.27
CA PHE A 691 -13.15 48.57 -11.03
C PHE A 691 -14.59 48.03 -10.99
N LYS A 692 -15.53 48.76 -10.36
CA LYS A 692 -16.95 48.37 -10.33
C LYS A 692 -17.62 48.34 -11.70
N THR A 693 -17.08 49.08 -12.66
CA THR A 693 -17.59 49.17 -14.04
C THR A 693 -16.98 48.14 -14.98
N LEU A 694 -15.95 47.40 -14.55
CA LEU A 694 -15.33 46.39 -15.39
C LEU A 694 -16.31 45.24 -15.68
N ASP A 695 -16.27 44.73 -16.90
CA ASP A 695 -17.00 43.52 -17.27
C ASP A 695 -16.21 42.25 -16.86
N GLU A 696 -14.88 42.31 -16.90
CA GLU A 696 -13.94 41.24 -16.59
C GLU A 696 -12.71 41.75 -15.83
N LEU A 697 -11.98 40.86 -15.14
CA LEU A 697 -10.72 41.21 -14.46
C LEU A 697 -9.61 41.48 -15.48
N PRO A 698 -8.76 42.48 -15.25
CA PRO A 698 -7.76 42.87 -16.24
C PRO A 698 -6.59 41.89 -16.29
N ASN A 699 -6.13 41.57 -17.51
CA ASN A 699 -4.96 40.72 -17.74
C ASN A 699 -3.61 41.44 -17.50
N GLY A 700 -3.63 42.74 -17.25
CA GLY A 700 -2.46 43.56 -16.95
C GLY A 700 -2.85 44.86 -16.23
N PRO A 701 -1.89 45.68 -15.77
CA PRO A 701 -2.18 46.88 -15.00
C PRO A 701 -3.04 47.89 -15.76
N ILE A 702 -4.13 48.34 -15.14
CA ILE A 702 -4.95 49.45 -15.64
C ILE A 702 -4.66 50.67 -14.79
N THR A 703 -4.14 51.74 -15.41
CA THR A 703 -4.02 53.06 -14.78
C THR A 703 -5.25 53.89 -15.14
N VAL A 704 -5.84 54.54 -14.14
CA VAL A 704 -6.96 55.47 -14.31
C VAL A 704 -6.64 56.82 -13.69
N GLU A 705 -7.25 57.88 -14.22
CA GLU A 705 -7.15 59.24 -13.70
C GLU A 705 -8.54 59.83 -13.47
N TRP A 706 -8.72 60.50 -12.34
CA TRP A 706 -9.92 61.30 -12.08
C TRP A 706 -9.71 62.74 -12.55
N ASN A 707 -10.48 63.20 -13.53
CA ASN A 707 -10.46 64.59 -13.99
C ASN A 707 -11.86 65.23 -14.02
N ASP A 708 -11.94 66.49 -14.45
CA ASP A 708 -13.19 67.27 -14.50
C ASP A 708 -14.31 66.64 -15.36
N ASN A 709 -13.99 65.68 -16.23
CA ASN A 709 -14.95 64.98 -17.10
C ASN A 709 -15.29 63.55 -16.61
N GLY A 710 -14.74 63.11 -15.48
CA GLY A 710 -14.95 61.77 -14.91
C GLY A 710 -13.67 60.92 -14.93
N ILE A 711 -13.85 59.61 -14.77
CA ILE A 711 -12.73 58.64 -14.71
C ILE A 711 -12.36 58.22 -16.13
N ILE A 712 -11.08 58.35 -16.48
CA ILE A 712 -10.51 57.89 -17.76
C ILE A 712 -9.38 56.89 -17.54
N VAL A 713 -9.20 55.97 -18.49
CA VAL A 713 -8.03 55.08 -18.54
C VAL A 713 -6.86 55.84 -19.19
N VAL A 714 -5.66 55.72 -18.63
CA VAL A 714 -4.46 56.50 -19.02
C VAL A 714 -3.32 55.62 -19.51
#